data_AF-A0A3M1GZD2-F1
#
_entry.id   AF-A0A3M1GZD2-F1
#
_cell.length_a   1.000
_cell.length_b   1.000
_cell.length_c   1.000
_cell.angle_alpha   90.00
_cell.angle_beta   90.00
_cell.angle_gamma   90.00
#
_symmetry.space_group_name_H-M   'P 1'
#
loop_
_entity.id
_entity.type
_entity.pdbx_description
1 polymer ?
#
loop_
_entity_poly.entity_id
_entity_poly.type
_entity_poly.pdbx_seq_one_letter_code
_entity_poly.pdbx_strand_id
1 'polypeptide(L)'
;MKDEAEGGGLQATASTAWTTTTAFVIRHSSFFVVSYRPMNRRYRPHLVIIGLYILLALVLTWPLAVRLTTHVPGEATWAFDESTFLWNMWWFKFSLLNLGQTPLYSDYIFFPLGVNLTTYTFNLFNAAFGLPLQLGLSLPVASNLTLLFSFVSSAFGMYLLALYLLTHSKFNFQPKLSAAFLAGAVFAFSASRMMYAALGHYNFVTIQWFPFYTLFLLKTLRQGGGKNIFLTALFAAFCLYAELTYSVFLLFLTLIILTFHFRHSTSPILQLATRLALIGLLTLALTAPFILSVLPDFLDPAYAEPGWGEGLKLSADLVGLFTLTPLHPLSGVDWLAELRAVIEGRGRFSDVNTLFLGYGVTALALLGFAVRRRENRVWLWSVLIFTVLSLGPLLTINGQNRFNLDGLEVTFPLPFALLHYIPVINANRVPNRFGIPLTMSLAVLVAYGSAWLMSRAGRLRLGSPVLAAALLVVLLFDQFSAPLPLTDARIPDLYRQMAAEPDSFTLLHLPLGWRNSYGTLGAERTQIQYYQSAHHRPMLGGNTSRNPDFKFDYYRRIPLFYALTEAELYHPVDEDTLQRAREQAADLMTLYNIKYLVIHEPIPHRKPYEDTYLTTRNLALELIPHQPEPVYRSPGVEAFAVRQAPVPDPLTLDFGQWSTDPYRGEGWAGNEDIFAATANWAAARQAVIFFPVRGGGNRQVRLQIAPFAYPGAPPQQVSLSLNGHPLPHSYSLHEGWQVIQADLPEALLKDGLNRLVLHFAHTAQPRQVLPASRTIGQTGVDTPVDIEANSGADFAFITVGFGDDAVDASAHRRGVNIAVVDPHTGRLVEQKGFDTAANRFEAQRLAEFLNR
;
A
#
# COMPACT_ATOMS: atom_id res chain seq x y z
N MET A 1 -57.24 -30.23 -38.83
CA MET A 1 -57.25 -30.01 -37.37
C MET A 1 -56.42 -28.79 -37.11
N LYS A 2 -56.85 -27.74 -36.41
CA LYS A 2 -58.12 -27.29 -35.79
C LYS A 2 -57.64 -26.05 -35.00
N ASP A 3 -58.24 -24.87 -34.93
CA ASP A 3 -59.35 -24.21 -35.65
C ASP A 3 -58.92 -22.70 -35.73
N GLU A 4 -59.13 -21.96 -36.84
CA GLU A 4 -60.20 -20.95 -37.07
C GLU A 4 -60.08 -19.64 -36.24
N ALA A 5 -60.47 -18.44 -36.70
CA ALA A 5 -61.01 -18.01 -38.00
C ALA A 5 -60.83 -16.48 -38.25
N GLU A 6 -60.79 -16.12 -39.55
CA GLU A 6 -61.42 -14.95 -40.23
C GLU A 6 -61.27 -13.49 -39.71
N GLY A 7 -61.35 -12.45 -40.55
CA GLY A 7 -61.54 -12.34 -42.01
C GLY A 7 -61.56 -10.85 -42.43
N GLY A 8 -61.57 -10.44 -43.70
CA GLY A 8 -61.53 -11.14 -44.99
C GLY A 8 -61.58 -10.12 -46.15
N GLY A 9 -61.51 -10.54 -47.43
CA GLY A 9 -61.72 -9.62 -48.58
C GLY A 9 -61.05 -9.95 -49.92
N LEU A 10 -61.64 -10.90 -50.68
CA LEU A 10 -61.72 -11.00 -52.16
C LEU A 10 -60.50 -10.55 -53.03
N GLN A 11 -59.77 -11.46 -53.69
CA GLN A 11 -60.05 -12.10 -55.01
C GLN A 11 -59.93 -11.16 -56.25
N ALA A 12 -59.45 -11.59 -57.43
CA ALA A 12 -58.59 -12.74 -57.80
C ALA A 12 -58.15 -12.64 -59.29
N THR A 13 -56.97 -13.15 -59.65
CA THR A 13 -56.64 -13.78 -60.96
C THR A 13 -55.27 -14.47 -60.92
N ALA A 14 -55.10 -15.59 -61.63
CA ALA A 14 -53.85 -16.38 -61.78
C ALA A 14 -53.52 -16.53 -63.29
N SER A 15 -52.44 -17.15 -63.80
CA SER A 15 -51.32 -17.97 -63.26
C SER A 15 -50.05 -17.69 -64.14
N THR A 16 -48.92 -18.43 -64.29
CA THR A 16 -48.21 -19.68 -63.85
C THR A 16 -46.76 -19.56 -64.44
N ALA A 17 -45.69 -20.28 -64.10
CA ALA A 17 -45.19 -21.10 -62.96
C ALA A 17 -43.72 -21.53 -63.30
N TRP A 18 -43.14 -22.54 -62.61
CA TRP A 18 -41.83 -23.21 -62.85
C TRP A 18 -40.56 -22.38 -62.46
N THR A 19 -39.73 -22.67 -61.44
CA THR A 19 -38.87 -23.84 -61.04
C THR A 19 -37.53 -23.94 -61.81
N THR A 20 -36.32 -24.18 -61.26
CA THR A 20 -35.81 -24.48 -59.88
C THR A 20 -34.31 -24.07 -59.68
N THR A 21 -33.79 -24.21 -58.45
CA THR A 21 -32.36 -24.51 -58.08
C THR A 21 -31.31 -23.39 -57.92
N THR A 22 -31.13 -22.98 -56.66
CA THR A 22 -29.88 -22.88 -55.87
C THR A 22 -28.50 -22.67 -56.54
N ALA A 23 -27.85 -21.55 -56.19
CA ALA A 23 -26.40 -21.47 -55.93
C ALA A 23 -26.11 -20.36 -54.91
N PHE A 24 -25.37 -20.65 -53.83
CA PHE A 24 -25.07 -19.69 -52.75
C PHE A 24 -23.56 -19.43 -52.68
N VAL A 25 -23.11 -18.24 -53.08
CA VAL A 25 -21.67 -17.86 -53.10
C VAL A 25 -21.47 -16.48 -52.47
N ILE A 26 -20.41 -16.38 -51.66
CA ILE A 26 -20.12 -15.27 -50.75
C ILE A 26 -19.60 -14.04 -51.51
N ARG A 27 -20.20 -12.86 -51.30
CA ARG A 27 -19.63 -11.58 -51.77
C ARG A 27 -18.46 -11.13 -50.90
N HIS A 28 -17.35 -10.79 -51.54
CA HIS A 28 -16.13 -10.25 -50.92
C HIS A 28 -16.06 -8.71 -51.00
N SER A 29 -15.33 -8.13 -50.04
CA SER A 29 -14.54 -6.89 -50.16
C SER A 29 -15.23 -5.58 -50.58
N SER A 30 -15.73 -4.82 -49.59
CA SER A 30 -15.83 -3.36 -49.67
C SER A 30 -14.65 -2.72 -48.94
N PHE A 31 -13.69 -2.14 -49.66
CA PHE A 31 -12.56 -1.43 -49.06
C PHE A 31 -13.00 -0.11 -48.41
N PHE A 32 -12.68 0.09 -47.12
CA PHE A 32 -12.82 1.38 -46.47
C PHE A 32 -11.75 2.36 -46.97
N VAL A 33 -12.13 3.24 -47.90
CA VAL A 33 -11.30 4.39 -48.30
C VAL A 33 -11.32 5.41 -47.16
N VAL A 34 -10.30 5.36 -46.30
CA VAL A 34 -10.12 6.34 -45.21
C VAL A 34 -9.69 7.68 -45.83
N SER A 35 -10.68 8.53 -46.12
CA SER A 35 -10.47 9.89 -46.62
C SER A 35 -9.64 10.73 -45.64
N TYR A 36 -8.34 10.83 -45.92
CA TYR A 36 -7.33 11.49 -45.08
C TYR A 36 -7.55 13.01 -45.03
N ARG A 37 -8.45 13.48 -44.14
CA ARG A 37 -8.67 14.91 -43.91
C ARG A 37 -7.36 15.56 -43.44
N PRO A 38 -6.79 16.53 -44.17
CA PRO A 38 -5.48 17.09 -43.83
C PRO A 38 -5.51 17.76 -42.46
N MET A 39 -4.65 17.29 -41.56
CA MET A 39 -4.70 17.65 -40.15
C MET A 39 -4.54 19.15 -39.93
N ASN A 40 -5.56 19.72 -39.28
CA ASN A 40 -5.82 21.14 -39.17
C ASN A 40 -4.60 21.88 -38.56
N ARG A 41 -4.14 22.97 -39.20
CA ARG A 41 -2.84 23.63 -38.89
C ARG A 41 -2.69 23.98 -37.40
N ARG A 42 -3.80 24.28 -36.72
CA ARG A 42 -3.91 24.55 -35.28
C ARG A 42 -3.31 23.47 -34.37
N TYR A 43 -3.36 22.19 -34.74
CA TYR A 43 -2.94 21.09 -33.86
C TYR A 43 -1.48 20.66 -34.05
N ARG A 44 -0.85 21.01 -35.17
CA ARG A 44 0.53 20.59 -35.50
C ARG A 44 1.55 20.93 -34.40
N PRO A 45 1.55 22.12 -33.76
CA PRO A 45 2.50 22.41 -32.68
C PRO A 45 2.35 21.47 -31.47
N HIS A 46 1.12 21.08 -31.13
CA HIS A 46 0.87 20.21 -29.98
C HIS A 46 1.43 18.79 -30.18
N LEU A 47 1.39 18.29 -31.41
CA LEU A 47 1.95 16.97 -31.75
C LEU A 47 3.49 16.98 -31.74
N VAL A 48 4.11 18.06 -32.21
CA VAL A 48 5.57 18.24 -32.09
C VAL A 48 5.99 18.28 -30.62
N ILE A 49 5.25 18.99 -29.77
CA ILE A 49 5.49 19.04 -28.32
C ILE A 49 5.36 17.66 -27.66
N ILE A 50 4.33 16.87 -28.03
CA ILE A 50 4.18 15.49 -27.54
C ILE A 50 5.35 14.60 -28.01
N GLY A 51 5.78 14.71 -29.28
CA GLY A 51 6.94 13.99 -29.79
C GLY A 51 8.24 14.32 -29.06
N LEU A 52 8.46 15.60 -28.72
CA LEU A 52 9.59 16.04 -27.91
C LEU A 52 9.53 15.49 -26.47
N TYR A 53 8.33 15.38 -25.87
CA TYR A 53 8.18 14.75 -24.55
C TYR A 53 8.36 13.23 -24.57
N ILE A 54 7.96 12.55 -25.65
CA ILE A 54 8.27 11.12 -25.85
C ILE A 54 9.80 10.93 -25.93
N LEU A 55 10.49 11.76 -26.72
CA LEU A 55 11.95 11.72 -26.81
C LEU A 55 12.63 11.99 -25.46
N LEU A 56 12.19 13.02 -24.72
CA LEU A 56 12.71 13.30 -23.39
C LEU A 56 12.44 12.17 -22.39
N ALA A 57 11.26 11.53 -22.43
CA ALA A 57 10.97 10.37 -21.58
C ALA A 57 11.92 9.21 -21.88
N LEU A 58 12.11 8.85 -23.16
CA LEU A 58 13.00 7.75 -23.56
C LEU A 58 14.49 8.01 -23.23
N VAL A 59 14.93 9.27 -23.27
CA VAL A 59 16.31 9.67 -22.93
C VAL A 59 16.52 9.75 -21.41
N LEU A 60 15.57 10.32 -20.66
CA LEU A 60 15.72 10.57 -19.23
C LEU A 60 15.34 9.36 -18.35
N THR A 61 14.66 8.35 -18.91
CA THR A 61 14.54 7.01 -18.31
C THR A 61 15.50 5.99 -18.94
N TRP A 62 16.54 6.42 -19.65
CA TRP A 62 17.55 5.50 -20.21
C TRP A 62 18.20 4.68 -19.08
N PRO A 63 18.38 3.34 -19.20
CA PRO A 63 18.31 2.53 -20.42
C PRO A 63 16.96 1.81 -20.69
N LEU A 64 15.85 2.25 -20.10
CA LEU A 64 14.55 1.56 -20.19
C LEU A 64 14.11 1.28 -21.63
N ALA A 65 14.35 2.21 -22.55
CA ALA A 65 13.96 2.10 -23.96
C ALA A 65 14.51 0.83 -24.66
N VAL A 66 15.67 0.32 -24.24
CA VAL A 66 16.29 -0.91 -24.79
C VAL A 66 16.13 -2.14 -23.88
N ARG A 67 15.47 -1.99 -22.72
CA ARG A 67 15.17 -3.08 -21.77
C ARG A 67 13.67 -3.32 -21.54
N LEU A 68 12.80 -2.60 -22.25
CA LEU A 68 11.34 -2.51 -22.07
C LEU A 68 10.58 -3.84 -21.84
N THR A 69 11.08 -4.95 -22.40
CA THR A 69 10.49 -6.29 -22.31
C THR A 69 10.96 -7.14 -21.13
N THR A 70 12.03 -6.73 -20.45
CA THR A 70 12.76 -7.55 -19.46
C THR A 70 13.03 -6.84 -18.15
N HIS A 71 13.15 -5.51 -18.12
CA HIS A 71 13.41 -4.73 -16.91
C HIS A 71 12.38 -3.61 -16.74
N VAL A 72 12.24 -3.11 -15.53
CA VAL A 72 11.38 -1.98 -15.16
C VAL A 72 12.13 -1.03 -14.20
N PRO A 73 11.83 0.28 -14.12
CA PRO A 73 12.48 1.18 -13.15
C PRO A 73 12.31 0.69 -11.71
N GLY A 74 13.39 0.62 -10.94
CA GLY A 74 13.38 0.02 -9.60
C GLY A 74 14.77 -0.31 -9.12
N GLU A 75 14.87 -0.82 -7.89
CA GLU A 75 16.15 -1.19 -7.27
C GLU A 75 16.04 -2.49 -6.46
N ALA A 76 16.88 -3.46 -6.81
CA ALA A 76 16.91 -4.80 -6.23
C ALA A 76 17.53 -4.85 -4.83
N THR A 77 18.29 -3.81 -4.43
CA THR A 77 18.81 -3.64 -3.07
C THR A 77 17.91 -2.79 -2.17
N TRP A 78 16.78 -2.26 -2.68
CA TRP A 78 15.80 -1.51 -1.87
C TRP A 78 14.71 -2.46 -1.34
N ALA A 79 13.44 -2.31 -1.70
CA ALA A 79 12.34 -3.17 -1.22
C ALA A 79 11.52 -3.86 -2.32
N PHE A 80 11.96 -3.79 -3.59
CA PHE A 80 11.23 -4.28 -4.77
C PHE A 80 9.80 -3.71 -4.88
N ASP A 81 9.58 -2.44 -4.53
CA ASP A 81 8.24 -1.83 -4.58
C ASP A 81 7.67 -1.79 -6.01
N GLU A 82 8.51 -1.75 -7.04
CA GLU A 82 8.11 -1.92 -8.44
C GLU A 82 7.46 -3.29 -8.70
N SER A 83 7.92 -4.33 -8.01
CA SER A 83 7.33 -5.69 -8.09
C SER A 83 5.93 -5.72 -7.50
N THR A 84 5.65 -4.92 -6.46
CA THR A 84 4.28 -4.70 -5.96
C THR A 84 3.40 -4.09 -7.06
N PHE A 85 3.84 -3.05 -7.77
CA PHE A 85 3.01 -2.44 -8.81
C PHE A 85 2.80 -3.35 -10.03
N LEU A 86 3.78 -4.16 -10.42
CA LEU A 86 3.58 -5.20 -11.44
C LEU A 86 2.59 -6.27 -10.96
N TRP A 87 2.67 -6.70 -9.70
CA TRP A 87 1.70 -7.64 -9.12
C TRP A 87 0.29 -7.03 -9.07
N ASN A 88 0.13 -5.76 -8.67
CA ASN A 88 -1.17 -5.07 -8.65
C ASN A 88 -1.83 -5.06 -10.04
N MET A 89 -1.04 -4.80 -11.08
CA MET A 89 -1.51 -4.86 -12.47
C MET A 89 -1.98 -6.27 -12.86
N TRP A 90 -1.23 -7.31 -12.52
CA TRP A 90 -1.65 -8.70 -12.74
C TRP A 90 -2.89 -9.08 -11.92
N TRP A 91 -2.88 -8.84 -10.61
CA TRP A 91 -3.94 -9.20 -9.68
C TRP A 91 -5.27 -8.55 -10.07
N PHE A 92 -5.25 -7.27 -10.47
CA PHE A 92 -6.44 -6.58 -10.99
C PHE A 92 -7.04 -7.26 -12.23
N LYS A 93 -6.19 -7.78 -13.14
CA LYS A 93 -6.66 -8.54 -14.30
C LYS A 93 -7.17 -9.92 -13.88
N PHE A 94 -6.42 -10.63 -13.04
CA PHE A 94 -6.68 -12.01 -12.65
C PHE A 94 -7.92 -12.14 -11.76
N SER A 95 -8.06 -11.28 -10.74
CA SER A 95 -9.24 -11.29 -9.86
C SER A 95 -10.52 -11.04 -10.67
N LEU A 96 -10.50 -10.05 -11.58
CA LEU A 96 -11.68 -9.66 -12.35
C LEU A 96 -12.02 -10.63 -13.49
N LEU A 97 -11.02 -11.11 -14.24
CA LEU A 97 -11.25 -11.89 -15.47
C LEU A 97 -11.10 -13.40 -15.31
N ASN A 98 -10.41 -13.88 -14.26
CA ASN A 98 -10.20 -15.31 -14.02
C ASN A 98 -10.93 -15.82 -12.76
N LEU A 99 -11.03 -15.01 -11.70
CA LEU A 99 -11.70 -15.39 -10.44
C LEU A 99 -13.13 -14.82 -10.30
N GLY A 100 -13.47 -13.76 -11.04
CA GLY A 100 -14.76 -13.06 -10.91
C GLY A 100 -14.93 -12.26 -9.60
N GLN A 101 -13.84 -11.94 -8.89
CA GLN A 101 -13.85 -11.33 -7.56
C GLN A 101 -13.24 -9.92 -7.52
N THR A 102 -13.51 -9.20 -6.43
CA THR A 102 -12.93 -7.88 -6.18
C THR A 102 -11.39 -7.92 -6.17
N PRO A 103 -10.71 -6.94 -6.80
CA PRO A 103 -9.24 -6.83 -6.74
C PRO A 103 -8.75 -6.35 -5.36
N LEU A 104 -9.65 -5.85 -4.51
CA LEU A 104 -9.31 -5.27 -3.20
C LEU A 104 -9.12 -6.30 -2.08
N TYR A 105 -9.05 -7.60 -2.39
CA TYR A 105 -8.77 -8.67 -1.43
C TYR A 105 -8.03 -9.81 -2.14
N SER A 106 -7.22 -10.61 -1.42
CA SER A 106 -6.54 -11.78 -1.98
C SER A 106 -6.30 -12.89 -0.95
N ASP A 107 -6.71 -14.12 -1.28
CA ASP A 107 -6.31 -15.36 -0.58
C ASP A 107 -5.00 -15.96 -1.13
N TYR A 108 -4.39 -15.35 -2.15
CA TYR A 108 -3.23 -15.91 -2.86
C TYR A 108 -1.88 -15.54 -2.21
N ILE A 109 -1.86 -14.51 -1.35
CA ILE A 109 -0.74 -14.15 -0.48
C ILE A 109 -1.25 -14.11 0.97
N PHE A 110 -0.37 -14.23 1.96
CA PHE A 110 -0.81 -14.47 3.35
C PHE A 110 -1.70 -15.71 3.47
N PHE A 111 -1.50 -16.75 2.64
CA PHE A 111 -2.29 -17.98 2.70
C PHE A 111 -1.98 -18.75 4.01
N PRO A 112 -2.98 -19.21 4.78
CA PRO A 112 -4.41 -19.34 4.45
C PRO A 112 -5.30 -18.18 4.93
N LEU A 113 -4.73 -17.19 5.60
CA LEU A 113 -5.45 -16.05 6.18
C LEU A 113 -6.05 -15.13 5.12
N GLY A 114 -5.36 -14.97 3.99
CA GLY A 114 -5.61 -13.93 3.00
C GLY A 114 -5.31 -12.52 3.54
N VAL A 115 -5.41 -11.52 2.68
CA VAL A 115 -5.14 -10.12 3.03
C VAL A 115 -6.09 -9.15 2.33
N ASN A 116 -6.50 -8.11 3.06
CA ASN A 116 -7.28 -7.00 2.52
C ASN A 116 -6.34 -5.98 1.83
N LEU A 117 -6.73 -5.49 0.66
CA LEU A 117 -5.94 -4.61 -0.20
C LEU A 117 -6.61 -3.23 -0.40
N THR A 118 -7.68 -2.92 0.33
CA THR A 118 -8.32 -1.59 0.36
C THR A 118 -7.35 -0.47 0.76
N THR A 119 -6.52 -0.73 1.77
CA THR A 119 -5.50 0.20 2.31
C THR A 119 -4.10 -0.03 1.72
N TYR A 120 -3.97 -0.90 0.72
CA TYR A 120 -2.72 -1.18 0.00
C TYR A 120 -2.40 -0.09 -1.03
N THR A 121 -1.11 0.09 -1.36
CA THR A 121 -0.63 0.99 -2.43
C THR A 121 -0.97 0.49 -3.84
N PHE A 122 -2.26 0.27 -4.11
CA PHE A 122 -2.72 -0.49 -5.28
C PHE A 122 -2.45 0.21 -6.62
N ASN A 123 -2.54 1.55 -6.67
CA ASN A 123 -2.47 2.35 -7.92
C ASN A 123 -3.51 1.86 -8.97
N LEU A 124 -4.78 1.81 -8.55
CA LEU A 124 -5.93 1.35 -9.35
C LEU A 124 -6.00 2.04 -10.72
N PHE A 125 -5.59 3.31 -10.84
CA PHE A 125 -5.52 4.00 -12.12
C PHE A 125 -4.59 3.28 -13.11
N ASN A 126 -3.35 2.97 -12.71
CA ASN A 126 -2.41 2.28 -13.60
C ASN A 126 -2.83 0.83 -13.86
N ALA A 127 -3.41 0.14 -12.87
CA ALA A 127 -3.92 -1.23 -13.03
C ALA A 127 -5.07 -1.29 -14.06
N ALA A 128 -6.06 -0.41 -13.95
CA ALA A 128 -7.18 -0.33 -14.88
C ALA A 128 -6.78 0.22 -16.26
N PHE A 129 -5.91 1.24 -16.33
CA PHE A 129 -5.44 1.82 -17.59
C PHE A 129 -4.52 0.86 -18.37
N GLY A 130 -3.72 0.06 -17.66
CA GLY A 130 -2.85 -0.96 -18.26
C GLY A 130 -3.56 -2.27 -18.60
N LEU A 131 -4.80 -2.50 -18.13
CA LEU A 131 -5.55 -3.73 -18.41
C LEU A 131 -5.64 -4.07 -19.92
N PRO A 132 -5.98 -3.14 -20.84
CA PRO A 132 -6.00 -3.45 -22.27
C PRO A 132 -4.63 -3.79 -22.86
N LEU A 133 -3.55 -3.24 -22.31
CA LEU A 133 -2.17 -3.56 -22.73
C LEU A 133 -1.83 -5.01 -22.33
N GLN A 134 -2.21 -5.42 -21.11
CA GLN A 134 -2.01 -6.76 -20.57
C GLN A 134 -2.79 -7.89 -21.27
N LEU A 135 -3.66 -7.57 -22.24
CA LEU A 135 -4.36 -8.55 -23.09
C LEU A 135 -3.54 -8.95 -24.33
N GLY A 136 -2.54 -8.15 -24.72
CA GLY A 136 -1.72 -8.40 -25.92
C GLY A 136 -0.21 -8.22 -25.73
N LEU A 137 0.25 -7.73 -24.58
CA LEU A 137 1.65 -7.46 -24.25
C LEU A 137 2.02 -8.11 -22.92
N SER A 138 3.31 -8.40 -22.73
CA SER A 138 3.82 -8.90 -21.45
C SER A 138 3.71 -7.84 -20.34
N LEU A 139 3.60 -8.29 -19.10
CA LEU A 139 3.37 -7.46 -17.93
C LEU A 139 4.45 -6.36 -17.71
N PRO A 140 5.76 -6.62 -17.88
CA PRO A 140 6.77 -5.55 -17.86
C PRO A 140 6.54 -4.47 -18.93
N VAL A 141 6.16 -4.87 -20.16
CA VAL A 141 5.87 -3.90 -21.24
C VAL A 141 4.63 -3.07 -20.92
N ALA A 142 3.56 -3.70 -20.42
CA ALA A 142 2.34 -3.00 -20.03
C ALA A 142 2.60 -1.98 -18.90
N SER A 143 3.41 -2.35 -17.90
CA SER A 143 3.83 -1.43 -16.82
C SER A 143 4.68 -0.27 -17.35
N ASN A 144 5.73 -0.59 -18.13
CA ASN A 144 6.65 0.40 -18.69
C ASN A 144 5.95 1.40 -19.63
N LEU A 145 5.01 0.95 -20.46
CA LEU A 145 4.21 1.83 -21.31
C LEU A 145 3.28 2.74 -20.50
N THR A 146 2.71 2.25 -19.40
CA THR A 146 1.92 3.07 -18.46
C THR A 146 2.78 4.13 -17.75
N LEU A 147 4.01 3.79 -17.36
CA LEU A 147 4.97 4.77 -16.81
C LEU A 147 5.36 5.83 -17.84
N LEU A 148 5.76 5.43 -19.07
CA LEU A 148 6.12 6.37 -20.13
C LEU A 148 4.92 7.27 -20.52
N PHE A 149 3.70 6.72 -20.54
CA PHE A 149 2.47 7.49 -20.67
C PHE A 149 2.28 8.51 -19.53
N SER A 150 2.57 8.12 -18.28
CA SER A 150 2.54 9.03 -17.13
C SER A 150 3.57 10.15 -17.27
N PHE A 151 4.80 9.87 -17.73
CA PHE A 151 5.81 10.91 -18.00
C PHE A 151 5.34 11.93 -19.04
N VAL A 152 4.95 11.45 -20.23
CA VAL A 152 4.52 12.30 -21.36
C VAL A 152 3.24 13.06 -21.04
N SER A 153 2.29 12.45 -20.33
CA SER A 153 1.03 13.09 -19.95
C SER A 153 1.21 14.17 -18.87
N SER A 154 2.12 13.98 -17.91
CA SER A 154 2.51 15.05 -16.96
C SER A 154 3.05 16.26 -17.71
N ALA A 155 3.96 16.02 -18.66
CA ALA A 155 4.60 17.07 -19.44
C ALA A 155 3.58 17.84 -20.29
N PHE A 156 2.69 17.13 -20.97
CA PHE A 156 1.66 17.71 -21.82
C PHE A 156 0.57 18.45 -21.00
N GLY A 157 0.13 17.89 -19.89
CA GLY A 157 -0.82 18.54 -18.97
C GLY A 157 -0.25 19.85 -18.41
N MET A 158 0.99 19.82 -17.94
CA MET A 158 1.68 21.00 -17.41
C MET A 158 1.95 22.05 -18.50
N TYR A 159 2.30 21.64 -19.71
CA TYR A 159 2.36 22.51 -20.89
C TYR A 159 1.02 23.19 -21.17
N LEU A 160 -0.11 22.47 -21.10
CA LEU A 160 -1.44 23.06 -21.31
C LEU A 160 -1.82 24.05 -20.19
N LEU A 161 -1.44 23.76 -18.93
CA LEU A 161 -1.60 24.68 -17.80
C LEU A 161 -0.77 25.96 -17.98
N ALA A 162 0.53 25.82 -18.26
CA ALA A 162 1.44 26.94 -18.49
C ALA A 162 1.01 27.79 -19.71
N LEU A 163 0.64 27.15 -20.83
CA LEU A 163 0.16 27.83 -22.02
C LEU A 163 -1.15 28.59 -21.75
N TYR A 164 -2.08 28.01 -20.99
CA TYR A 164 -3.31 28.69 -20.58
C TYR A 164 -3.01 29.94 -19.74
N LEU A 165 -2.10 29.84 -18.76
CA LEU A 165 -1.70 30.94 -17.89
C LEU A 165 -0.97 32.06 -18.64
N LEU A 166 0.02 31.73 -19.48
CA LEU A 166 0.73 32.69 -20.33
C LEU A 166 -0.17 33.33 -21.41
N THR A 167 -1.23 32.64 -21.83
CA THR A 167 -2.21 33.18 -22.79
C THR A 167 -3.13 34.21 -22.13
N HIS A 168 -3.58 33.96 -20.90
CA HIS A 168 -4.47 34.87 -20.14
C HIS A 168 -3.72 35.88 -19.25
N SER A 169 -2.39 35.94 -19.33
CA SER A 169 -1.57 36.92 -18.61
C SER A 169 -1.69 38.30 -19.26
N LYS A 170 -1.75 39.38 -18.46
CA LYS A 170 -1.89 40.77 -18.95
C LYS A 170 -0.72 41.30 -19.80
N PHE A 171 0.38 40.56 -19.86
CA PHE A 171 1.58 40.89 -20.65
C PHE A 171 1.66 39.89 -21.79
N ASN A 172 1.74 40.38 -23.02
CA ASN A 172 1.76 39.50 -24.19
C ASN A 172 3.16 38.89 -24.41
N PHE A 173 3.51 37.90 -23.59
CA PHE A 173 4.70 37.11 -23.77
C PHE A 173 4.76 36.50 -25.18
N GLN A 174 5.94 36.52 -25.79
CA GLN A 174 6.29 35.66 -26.91
C GLN A 174 7.72 35.16 -26.68
N PRO A 175 8.03 33.86 -26.91
CA PRO A 175 7.17 32.80 -27.43
C PRO A 175 6.44 32.01 -26.32
N LYS A 176 5.10 31.98 -26.33
CA LYS A 176 4.31 31.28 -25.29
C LYS A 176 4.49 29.76 -25.32
N LEU A 177 4.62 29.17 -26.52
CA LEU A 177 4.73 27.73 -26.73
C LEU A 177 6.02 27.16 -26.14
N SER A 178 7.17 27.77 -26.43
CA SER A 178 8.48 27.35 -25.91
C SER A 178 8.56 27.48 -24.38
N ALA A 179 7.97 28.53 -23.81
CA ALA A 179 7.95 28.71 -22.37
C ALA A 179 7.06 27.68 -21.64
N ALA A 180 5.91 27.34 -22.23
CA ALA A 180 5.07 26.25 -21.75
C ALA A 180 5.74 24.88 -21.92
N PHE A 181 6.56 24.68 -22.96
CA PHE A 181 7.31 23.44 -23.18
C PHE A 181 8.29 23.16 -22.03
N LEU A 182 9.07 24.18 -21.64
CA LEU A 182 10.03 24.12 -20.54
C LEU A 182 9.36 23.82 -19.21
N ALA A 183 8.20 24.43 -18.95
CA ALA A 183 7.40 24.12 -17.75
C ALA A 183 6.93 22.66 -17.72
N GLY A 184 6.52 22.10 -18.86
CA GLY A 184 6.17 20.69 -18.95
C GLY A 184 7.35 19.74 -18.73
N ALA A 185 8.54 20.09 -19.24
CA ALA A 185 9.75 19.31 -18.99
C ALA A 185 10.11 19.28 -17.49
N VAL A 186 10.10 20.45 -16.81
CA VAL A 186 10.42 20.58 -15.38
C VAL A 186 9.48 19.78 -14.49
N PHE A 187 8.17 19.81 -14.74
CA PHE A 187 7.22 19.03 -13.92
C PHE A 187 7.30 17.52 -14.21
N ALA A 188 7.58 17.13 -15.45
CA ALA A 188 7.59 15.73 -15.82
C ALA A 188 8.88 15.00 -15.44
N PHE A 189 10.03 15.68 -15.48
CA PHE A 189 11.35 15.07 -15.39
C PHE A 189 12.20 15.70 -14.28
N SER A 190 11.60 16.02 -13.13
CA SER A 190 12.36 16.43 -11.95
C SER A 190 13.10 15.24 -11.33
N ALA A 191 14.27 15.50 -10.74
CA ALA A 191 15.08 14.47 -10.07
C ALA A 191 14.29 13.76 -8.96
N SER A 192 13.46 14.52 -8.23
CA SER A 192 12.51 14.02 -7.23
C SER A 192 11.60 12.91 -7.78
N ARG A 193 11.09 13.04 -9.01
CA ARG A 193 10.25 12.01 -9.65
C ARG A 193 11.09 10.82 -10.16
N MET A 194 12.32 11.06 -10.59
CA MET A 194 13.25 9.99 -10.94
C MET A 194 13.64 9.17 -9.70
N MET A 195 13.74 9.79 -8.52
CA MET A 195 13.92 9.08 -7.26
C MET A 195 12.75 8.14 -6.96
N TYR A 196 11.50 8.60 -7.08
CA TYR A 196 10.34 7.72 -6.94
C TYR A 196 10.28 6.61 -8.01
N ALA A 197 10.83 6.82 -9.22
CA ALA A 197 10.93 5.78 -10.24
C ALA A 197 12.02 4.74 -9.93
N ALA A 198 13.19 5.17 -9.44
CA ALA A 198 14.30 4.30 -9.06
C ALA A 198 14.02 3.50 -7.78
N LEU A 199 13.28 4.07 -6.83
CA LEU A 199 12.80 3.37 -5.62
C LEU A 199 11.54 2.52 -5.88
N GLY A 200 11.08 2.37 -7.12
CA GLY A 200 9.91 1.55 -7.47
C GLY A 200 8.53 2.12 -7.07
N HIS A 201 8.48 3.31 -6.46
CA HIS A 201 7.27 3.99 -5.96
C HIS A 201 6.34 4.54 -7.07
N TYR A 202 5.76 3.67 -7.89
CA TYR A 202 5.06 4.07 -9.12
C TYR A 202 3.78 4.87 -8.90
N ASN A 203 3.10 4.77 -7.75
CA ASN A 203 2.00 5.67 -7.40
C ASN A 203 2.48 7.13 -7.36
N PHE A 204 3.69 7.41 -6.84
CA PHE A 204 4.31 8.74 -6.85
C PHE A 204 5.00 9.12 -8.16
N VAL A 205 5.09 8.18 -9.11
CA VAL A 205 5.33 8.51 -10.53
C VAL A 205 4.02 8.93 -11.23
N THR A 206 2.84 8.41 -10.84
CA THR A 206 1.50 8.69 -11.44
C THR A 206 0.94 10.10 -11.12
N ILE A 207 1.72 11.15 -11.37
CA ILE A 207 1.36 12.55 -11.08
C ILE A 207 0.66 13.30 -12.24
N GLN A 208 0.39 12.62 -13.36
CA GLN A 208 0.00 13.30 -14.61
C GLN A 208 -1.31 14.10 -14.53
N TRP A 209 -2.18 13.79 -13.57
CA TRP A 209 -3.51 14.40 -13.47
C TRP A 209 -3.52 15.75 -12.75
N PHE A 210 -2.51 16.07 -11.93
CA PHE A 210 -2.41 17.35 -11.19
C PHE A 210 -2.52 18.60 -12.09
N PRO A 211 -1.78 18.72 -13.21
CA PRO A 211 -1.90 19.91 -14.05
C PRO A 211 -3.22 19.99 -14.82
N PHE A 212 -3.82 18.85 -15.21
CA PHE A 212 -5.13 18.82 -15.85
C PHE A 212 -6.23 19.25 -14.88
N TYR A 213 -6.24 18.70 -13.66
CA TYR A 213 -7.12 19.15 -12.57
C TYR A 213 -7.01 20.66 -12.38
N THR A 214 -5.78 21.17 -12.21
CA THR A 214 -5.51 22.60 -11.98
C THR A 214 -5.98 23.47 -13.14
N LEU A 215 -5.75 23.03 -14.39
CA LEU A 215 -6.20 23.71 -15.60
C LEU A 215 -7.73 23.79 -15.69
N PHE A 216 -8.44 22.71 -15.36
CA PHE A 216 -9.91 22.69 -15.43
C PHE A 216 -10.57 23.35 -14.21
N LEU A 217 -9.97 23.28 -13.02
CA LEU A 217 -10.36 24.09 -11.86
C LEU A 217 -10.28 25.59 -12.21
N LEU A 218 -9.13 26.07 -12.71
CA LEU A 218 -8.96 27.46 -13.11
C LEU A 218 -9.96 27.91 -14.18
N LYS A 219 -10.34 27.03 -15.13
CA LYS A 219 -11.42 27.31 -16.09
C LYS A 219 -12.79 27.34 -15.42
N THR A 220 -13.12 26.41 -14.52
CA THR A 220 -14.39 26.41 -13.78
C THR A 220 -14.58 27.69 -12.96
N LEU A 221 -13.51 28.16 -12.31
CA LEU A 221 -13.52 29.42 -11.55
C LEU A 221 -13.66 30.65 -12.48
N ARG A 222 -12.88 30.72 -13.58
CA ARG A 222 -12.82 31.91 -14.46
C ARG A 222 -13.86 31.97 -15.58
N GLN A 223 -14.39 30.84 -16.01
CA GLN A 223 -15.19 30.67 -17.24
C GLN A 223 -16.48 29.86 -17.01
N GLY A 224 -16.59 29.13 -15.89
CA GLY A 224 -17.76 28.29 -15.58
C GLY A 224 -17.95 27.12 -16.56
N GLY A 225 -19.20 26.72 -16.74
CA GLY A 225 -19.62 25.68 -17.71
C GLY A 225 -19.45 24.24 -17.21
N GLY A 226 -20.49 23.42 -17.39
CA GLY A 226 -20.56 22.03 -16.91
C GLY A 226 -19.41 21.14 -17.39
N LYS A 227 -18.89 21.35 -18.60
CA LYS A 227 -17.72 20.63 -19.12
C LYS A 227 -16.45 20.86 -18.28
N ASN A 228 -16.23 22.07 -17.76
CA ASN A 228 -15.07 22.35 -16.93
C ASN A 228 -15.26 21.75 -15.52
N ILE A 229 -16.48 21.81 -14.97
CA ILE A 229 -16.86 21.16 -13.70
C ILE A 229 -16.58 19.65 -13.78
N PHE A 230 -17.15 18.97 -14.78
CA PHE A 230 -16.97 17.53 -15.00
C PHE A 230 -15.50 17.15 -15.19
N LEU A 231 -14.75 17.87 -16.02
CA LEU A 231 -13.32 17.57 -16.21
C LEU A 231 -12.49 17.85 -14.95
N THR A 232 -12.86 18.83 -14.12
CA THR A 232 -12.21 19.03 -12.81
C THR A 232 -12.45 17.84 -11.89
N ALA A 233 -13.70 17.35 -11.80
CA ALA A 233 -14.05 16.18 -11.01
C ALA A 233 -13.41 14.88 -11.54
N LEU A 234 -13.35 14.70 -12.87
CA LEU A 234 -12.74 13.54 -13.50
C LEU A 234 -11.23 13.46 -13.21
N PHE A 235 -10.50 14.57 -13.34
CA PHE A 235 -9.08 14.58 -13.00
C PHE A 235 -8.81 14.51 -11.49
N ALA A 236 -9.76 14.93 -10.64
CA ALA A 236 -9.70 14.66 -9.20
C ALA A 236 -9.86 13.16 -8.91
N ALA A 237 -10.88 12.52 -9.50
CA ALA A 237 -11.10 11.08 -9.38
C ALA A 237 -9.90 10.28 -9.88
N PHE A 238 -9.28 10.66 -11.01
CA PHE A 238 -8.07 10.03 -11.50
C PHE A 238 -6.84 10.24 -10.59
N CYS A 239 -6.75 11.33 -9.84
CA CYS A 239 -5.77 11.44 -8.76
C CYS A 239 -6.08 10.44 -7.64
N LEU A 240 -7.32 10.38 -7.14
CA LEU A 240 -7.70 9.45 -6.05
C LEU A 240 -7.53 7.97 -6.42
N TYR A 241 -7.78 7.60 -7.67
CA TYR A 241 -7.52 6.24 -8.18
C TYR A 241 -6.02 5.93 -8.38
N ALA A 242 -5.17 6.94 -8.56
CA ALA A 242 -3.73 6.75 -8.57
C ALA A 242 -3.18 6.60 -7.14
N GLU A 243 -3.67 7.44 -6.22
CA GLU A 243 -3.23 7.51 -4.83
C GLU A 243 -4.22 8.33 -3.98
N LEU A 244 -4.74 7.76 -2.88
CA LEU A 244 -5.70 8.45 -1.99
C LEU A 244 -5.07 9.68 -1.31
N THR A 245 -3.77 9.64 -1.01
CA THR A 245 -3.00 10.77 -0.43
C THR A 245 -3.15 12.05 -1.27
N TYR A 246 -3.37 11.94 -2.57
CA TYR A 246 -3.53 13.11 -3.46
C TYR A 246 -4.78 13.94 -3.17
N SER A 247 -5.80 13.39 -2.50
CA SER A 247 -6.98 14.13 -2.05
C SER A 247 -6.59 15.37 -1.22
N VAL A 248 -5.67 15.20 -0.27
CA VAL A 248 -5.13 16.27 0.59
C VAL A 248 -4.34 17.29 -0.23
N PHE A 249 -3.53 16.85 -1.20
CA PHE A 249 -2.76 17.74 -2.05
C PHE A 249 -3.68 18.61 -2.94
N LEU A 250 -4.75 18.02 -3.49
CA LEU A 250 -5.75 18.76 -4.26
C LEU A 250 -6.56 19.73 -3.39
N LEU A 251 -6.86 19.36 -2.13
CA LEU A 251 -7.53 20.23 -1.16
C LEU A 251 -6.70 21.49 -0.88
N PHE A 252 -5.44 21.34 -0.43
CA PHE A 252 -4.56 22.50 -0.16
C PHE A 252 -4.34 23.38 -1.38
N LEU A 253 -4.09 22.77 -2.55
CA LEU A 253 -3.93 23.49 -3.82
C LEU A 253 -5.18 24.31 -4.17
N THR A 254 -6.36 23.73 -3.95
CA THR A 254 -7.64 24.41 -4.21
C THR A 254 -7.89 25.55 -3.24
N LEU A 255 -7.64 25.36 -1.94
CA LEU A 255 -7.76 26.41 -0.93
C LEU A 255 -6.86 27.61 -1.28
N ILE A 256 -5.59 27.37 -1.64
CA ILE A 256 -4.65 28.43 -2.06
C ILE A 256 -5.15 29.14 -3.32
N ILE A 257 -5.60 28.41 -4.34
CA ILE A 257 -6.16 29.00 -5.58
C ILE A 257 -7.40 29.84 -5.28
N LEU A 258 -8.31 29.37 -4.41
CA LEU A 258 -9.52 30.09 -4.02
C LEU A 258 -9.20 31.37 -3.24
N THR A 259 -8.26 31.34 -2.29
CA THR A 259 -7.81 32.50 -1.50
C THR A 259 -7.25 33.64 -2.37
N PHE A 260 -6.71 33.34 -3.55
CA PHE A 260 -6.32 34.36 -4.54
C PHE A 260 -7.38 34.64 -5.61
N HIS A 261 -8.32 33.73 -5.88
CA HIS A 261 -9.45 33.97 -6.76
C HIS A 261 -10.48 34.93 -6.14
N PHE A 262 -10.90 34.71 -4.89
CA PHE A 262 -11.89 35.55 -4.20
C PHE A 262 -11.48 37.04 -4.15
N ARG A 263 -10.18 37.32 -3.97
CA ARG A 263 -9.63 38.70 -3.96
C ARG A 263 -9.74 39.45 -5.28
N HIS A 264 -10.10 38.77 -6.38
CA HIS A 264 -10.13 39.32 -7.75
C HIS A 264 -11.37 38.88 -8.57
N SER A 265 -12.34 38.19 -7.97
CA SER A 265 -13.52 37.67 -8.66
C SER A 265 -14.76 38.50 -8.32
N THR A 266 -15.53 38.88 -9.34
CA THR A 266 -16.87 39.49 -9.21
C THR A 266 -17.99 38.45 -9.25
N SER A 267 -17.66 37.15 -9.28
CA SER A 267 -18.66 36.08 -9.27
C SER A 267 -19.35 35.98 -7.90
N PRO A 268 -20.69 35.86 -7.82
CA PRO A 268 -21.38 35.68 -6.56
C PRO A 268 -20.87 34.44 -5.81
N ILE A 269 -20.61 34.57 -4.50
CA ILE A 269 -20.02 33.50 -3.68
C ILE A 269 -20.84 32.20 -3.73
N LEU A 270 -22.17 32.32 -3.75
CA LEU A 270 -23.09 31.18 -3.90
C LEU A 270 -22.84 30.40 -5.20
N GLN A 271 -22.66 31.08 -6.34
CA GLN A 271 -22.36 30.39 -7.61
C GLN A 271 -21.02 29.64 -7.55
N LEU A 272 -20.04 30.17 -6.83
CA LEU A 272 -18.75 29.50 -6.68
C LEU A 272 -18.87 28.28 -5.75
N ALA A 273 -19.60 28.42 -4.64
CA ALA A 273 -19.93 27.32 -3.75
C ALA A 273 -20.68 26.20 -4.49
N THR A 274 -21.68 26.52 -5.31
CA THR A 274 -22.37 25.51 -6.15
C THR A 274 -21.41 24.82 -7.12
N ARG A 275 -20.50 25.54 -7.78
CA ARG A 275 -19.50 24.91 -8.67
C ARG A 275 -18.56 23.98 -7.92
N LEU A 276 -18.11 24.36 -6.73
CA LEU A 276 -17.22 23.54 -5.88
C LEU A 276 -17.95 22.32 -5.31
N ALA A 277 -19.19 22.49 -4.84
CA ALA A 277 -20.04 21.38 -4.39
C ALA A 277 -20.30 20.38 -5.52
N LEU A 278 -20.59 20.84 -6.73
CA LEU A 278 -20.74 19.96 -7.90
C LEU A 278 -19.43 19.24 -8.27
N ILE A 279 -18.26 19.87 -8.13
CA ILE A 279 -16.97 19.18 -8.29
C ILE A 279 -16.82 18.08 -7.22
N GLY A 280 -17.09 18.40 -5.95
CA GLY A 280 -16.99 17.45 -4.84
C GLY A 280 -17.93 16.26 -5.00
N LEU A 281 -19.21 16.51 -5.25
CA LEU A 281 -20.23 15.46 -5.47
C LEU A 281 -19.93 14.60 -6.70
N LEU A 282 -19.48 15.18 -7.82
CA LEU A 282 -19.10 14.40 -8.99
C LEU A 282 -17.80 13.61 -8.76
N THR A 283 -16.84 14.14 -8.00
CA THR A 283 -15.62 13.40 -7.64
C THR A 283 -15.98 12.20 -6.78
N LEU A 284 -16.79 12.42 -5.74
CA LEU A 284 -17.29 11.36 -4.85
C LEU A 284 -18.10 10.32 -5.64
N ALA A 285 -19.00 10.72 -6.53
CA ALA A 285 -19.76 9.78 -7.36
C ALA A 285 -18.86 8.95 -8.30
N LEU A 286 -17.78 9.53 -8.83
CA LEU A 286 -16.81 8.84 -9.67
C LEU A 286 -15.88 7.90 -8.89
N THR A 287 -15.68 8.12 -7.58
CA THR A 287 -14.84 7.27 -6.70
C THR A 287 -15.64 6.42 -5.71
N ALA A 288 -16.96 6.54 -5.66
CA ALA A 288 -17.81 5.95 -4.63
C ALA A 288 -17.62 4.43 -4.43
N PRO A 289 -17.55 3.59 -5.49
CA PRO A 289 -17.36 2.15 -5.29
C PRO A 289 -16.05 1.82 -4.56
N PHE A 290 -14.98 2.56 -4.84
CA PHE A 290 -13.69 2.39 -4.15
C PHE A 290 -13.75 2.95 -2.72
N ILE A 291 -14.20 4.20 -2.54
CA ILE A 291 -14.27 4.84 -1.21
C ILE A 291 -15.19 4.07 -0.25
N LEU A 292 -16.33 3.55 -0.72
CA LEU A 292 -17.24 2.76 0.11
C LEU A 292 -16.68 1.37 0.48
N SER A 293 -15.84 0.77 -0.36
CA SER A 293 -15.10 -0.45 0.00
C SER A 293 -13.98 -0.20 1.00
N VAL A 294 -13.38 1.00 0.99
CA VAL A 294 -12.22 1.39 1.81
C VAL A 294 -12.62 1.96 3.17
N LEU A 295 -13.80 2.56 3.28
CA LEU A 295 -14.26 3.25 4.49
C LEU A 295 -14.33 2.36 5.75
N PRO A 296 -14.75 1.08 5.72
CA PRO A 296 -14.76 0.24 6.92
C PRO A 296 -13.36 0.08 7.53
N ASP A 297 -12.37 -0.26 6.71
CA ASP A 297 -10.99 -0.45 7.18
C ASP A 297 -10.36 0.88 7.67
N PHE A 298 -10.74 2.02 7.07
CA PHE A 298 -10.31 3.34 7.55
C PHE A 298 -10.93 3.76 8.91
N LEU A 299 -11.94 3.04 9.39
CA LEU A 299 -12.60 3.25 10.68
C LEU A 299 -12.27 2.16 11.71
N ASP A 300 -11.61 1.08 11.29
CA ASP A 300 -11.17 -0.02 12.14
C ASP A 300 -9.81 0.33 12.80
N PRO A 301 -9.71 0.35 14.14
CA PRO A 301 -8.44 0.54 14.85
C PRO A 301 -7.33 -0.43 14.42
N ALA A 302 -7.66 -1.64 13.95
CA ALA A 302 -6.69 -2.63 13.48
C ALA A 302 -5.98 -2.26 12.15
N TYR A 303 -6.42 -1.19 11.48
CA TYR A 303 -5.73 -0.58 10.33
C TYR A 303 -5.36 0.89 10.58
N ALA A 304 -5.46 1.35 11.83
CA ALA A 304 -5.01 2.67 12.25
C ALA A 304 -3.48 2.85 12.04
N GLU A 305 -3.01 4.07 12.27
CA GLU A 305 -1.60 4.39 12.12
C GLU A 305 -0.91 4.42 13.49
N PRO A 306 0.20 3.68 13.70
CA PRO A 306 0.91 3.69 14.97
C PRO A 306 1.63 5.03 15.16
N GLY A 307 1.06 5.86 16.04
CA GLY A 307 1.58 7.19 16.34
C GLY A 307 1.69 8.07 15.10
N TRP A 308 2.89 8.60 14.85
CA TRP A 308 3.18 9.49 13.71
C TRP A 308 3.54 8.77 12.41
N GLY A 309 3.48 7.43 12.36
CA GLY A 309 3.71 6.65 11.14
C GLY A 309 4.98 7.04 10.39
N GLU A 310 6.14 7.07 11.06
CA GLU A 310 7.42 7.52 10.51
C GLU A 310 7.48 8.95 9.93
N GLY A 311 6.45 9.79 10.09
CA GLY A 311 6.34 11.06 9.35
C GLY A 311 7.48 12.04 9.58
N LEU A 312 8.22 11.94 10.69
CA LEU A 312 9.47 12.67 10.90
C LEU A 312 10.60 12.14 10.01
N LYS A 313 10.81 10.81 9.95
CA LYS A 313 11.82 10.13 9.12
C LYS A 313 11.61 10.42 7.63
N LEU A 314 10.35 10.47 7.20
CA LEU A 314 9.95 10.70 5.81
C LEU A 314 9.72 12.20 5.48
N SER A 315 10.30 13.09 6.27
CA SER A 315 10.33 14.54 6.00
C SER A 315 11.37 14.88 4.94
N ALA A 316 11.16 15.97 4.20
CA ALA A 316 12.24 16.57 3.43
C ALA A 316 13.19 17.35 4.36
N ASP A 317 14.50 17.21 4.14
CA ASP A 317 15.51 18.01 4.83
C ASP A 317 15.68 19.39 4.16
N LEU A 318 15.83 20.47 4.94
CA LEU A 318 15.99 21.83 4.42
C LEU A 318 17.23 21.97 3.50
N VAL A 319 18.30 21.23 3.77
CA VAL A 319 19.52 21.14 2.95
C VAL A 319 19.33 20.15 1.81
N GLY A 320 18.52 19.10 2.00
CA GLY A 320 18.08 18.16 0.96
C GLY A 320 17.46 18.88 -0.26
N LEU A 321 16.61 19.89 -0.01
CA LEU A 321 16.00 20.76 -1.04
C LEU A 321 17.00 21.36 -2.03
N PHE A 322 18.24 21.59 -1.61
CA PHE A 322 19.32 22.20 -2.39
C PHE A 322 20.54 21.29 -2.59
N THR A 323 20.43 20.01 -2.24
CA THR A 323 21.46 18.98 -2.46
C THR A 323 21.07 18.15 -3.68
N LEU A 324 22.00 17.94 -4.63
CA LEU A 324 21.78 17.03 -5.75
C LEU A 324 21.34 15.65 -5.27
N THR A 325 20.41 15.01 -5.98
CA THR A 325 20.02 13.62 -5.70
C THR A 325 21.20 12.66 -5.90
N PRO A 326 21.34 11.57 -5.13
CA PRO A 326 22.42 10.60 -5.32
C PRO A 326 22.49 10.04 -6.75
N LEU A 327 21.34 9.85 -7.41
CA LEU A 327 21.20 9.44 -8.82
C LEU A 327 21.81 10.42 -9.85
N HIS A 328 22.21 11.63 -9.46
CA HIS A 328 22.82 12.59 -10.37
C HIS A 328 24.28 12.20 -10.63
N PRO A 329 24.77 12.01 -11.88
CA PRO A 329 26.13 11.52 -12.15
C PRO A 329 27.29 12.38 -11.63
N LEU A 330 27.01 13.63 -11.21
CA LEU A 330 27.97 14.53 -10.55
C LEU A 330 27.68 14.76 -9.05
N SER A 331 26.87 13.89 -8.43
CA SER A 331 26.58 13.94 -6.98
C SER A 331 27.82 13.63 -6.12
N GLY A 332 28.71 12.78 -6.64
CA GLY A 332 29.81 12.18 -5.87
C GLY A 332 29.37 11.09 -4.90
N VAL A 333 28.11 10.65 -4.95
CA VAL A 333 27.52 9.66 -4.06
C VAL A 333 27.33 8.34 -4.81
N ASP A 334 27.79 7.23 -4.24
CA ASP A 334 27.43 5.90 -4.73
C ASP A 334 26.01 5.54 -4.29
N TRP A 335 25.18 5.16 -5.25
CA TRP A 335 23.75 4.91 -5.04
C TRP A 335 23.49 3.75 -4.08
N LEU A 336 24.19 2.62 -4.25
CA LEU A 336 23.97 1.42 -3.42
C LEU A 336 24.49 1.64 -2.00
N ALA A 337 25.62 2.35 -1.86
CA ALA A 337 26.15 2.75 -0.56
C ALA A 337 25.22 3.73 0.19
N GLU A 338 24.60 4.69 -0.51
CA GLU A 338 23.64 5.62 0.10
C GLU A 338 22.37 4.89 0.55
N LEU A 339 21.77 4.04 -0.29
CA LEU A 339 20.61 3.23 0.10
C LEU A 339 20.91 2.37 1.33
N ARG A 340 22.07 1.72 1.34
CA ARG A 340 22.51 0.90 2.48
C ARG A 340 22.79 1.74 3.72
N ALA A 341 23.32 2.95 3.57
CA ALA A 341 23.49 3.88 4.69
C ALA A 341 22.13 4.32 5.27
N VAL A 342 21.11 4.58 4.43
CA VAL A 342 19.75 4.88 4.90
C VAL A 342 19.13 3.69 5.63
N ILE A 343 19.24 2.47 5.10
CA ILE A 343 18.74 1.24 5.74
C ILE A 343 19.39 1.02 7.11
N GLU A 344 20.72 1.19 7.21
CA GLU A 344 21.46 1.04 8.47
C GLU A 344 21.34 2.27 9.42
N GLY A 345 20.53 3.29 9.09
CA GLY A 345 20.37 4.51 9.90
C GLY A 345 21.61 5.42 9.96
N ARG A 346 22.56 5.21 9.06
CA ARG A 346 23.85 5.93 8.94
C ARG A 346 23.88 6.95 7.78
N GLY A 347 22.77 7.14 7.08
CA GLY A 347 22.64 8.08 5.96
C GLY A 347 22.80 9.55 6.39
N ARG A 348 23.07 10.44 5.44
CA ARG A 348 23.16 11.90 5.70
C ARG A 348 21.80 12.50 6.10
N PHE A 349 20.73 11.89 5.62
CA PHE A 349 19.34 12.23 5.90
C PHE A 349 18.61 10.98 6.43
N SER A 350 17.44 11.17 7.06
CA SER A 350 16.66 10.08 7.67
C SER A 350 15.98 9.14 6.68
N ASP A 351 15.88 9.55 5.42
CA ASP A 351 15.41 8.80 4.26
C ASP A 351 16.22 9.27 3.04
N VAL A 352 16.16 8.54 1.93
CA VAL A 352 16.80 8.91 0.66
C VAL A 352 16.31 10.30 0.23
N ASN A 353 17.18 11.18 -0.29
CA ASN A 353 16.78 12.53 -0.69
C ASN A 353 15.83 12.51 -1.91
N THR A 354 14.52 12.43 -1.64
CA THR A 354 13.42 12.39 -2.62
C THR A 354 12.94 13.76 -3.08
N LEU A 355 13.49 14.87 -2.55
CA LEU A 355 13.04 16.23 -2.89
C LEU A 355 14.18 17.21 -3.10
N PHE A 356 14.59 17.37 -4.36
CA PHE A 356 15.51 18.42 -4.82
C PHE A 356 14.76 19.46 -5.67
N LEU A 357 15.04 20.76 -5.48
CA LEU A 357 14.32 21.84 -6.17
C LEU A 357 14.90 22.25 -7.52
N GLY A 358 16.18 21.92 -7.79
CA GLY A 358 16.91 22.40 -8.96
C GLY A 358 17.40 23.85 -8.82
N TYR A 359 18.68 24.11 -9.10
CA TYR A 359 19.24 25.45 -9.10
C TYR A 359 18.74 26.25 -10.31
N GLY A 360 18.76 25.63 -11.51
CA GLY A 360 18.23 26.24 -12.73
C GLY A 360 16.72 26.50 -12.63
N VAL A 361 15.98 25.51 -12.10
CA VAL A 361 14.53 25.60 -11.82
C VAL A 361 14.22 26.73 -10.84
N THR A 362 14.92 26.79 -9.70
CA THR A 362 14.72 27.81 -8.67
C THR A 362 15.04 29.21 -9.19
N ALA A 363 16.15 29.40 -9.90
CA ALA A 363 16.52 30.69 -10.47
C ALA A 363 15.48 31.21 -11.49
N LEU A 364 15.00 30.33 -12.37
CA LEU A 364 13.95 30.67 -13.35
C LEU A 364 12.57 30.87 -12.70
N ALA A 365 12.27 30.16 -11.61
CA ALA A 365 11.05 30.38 -10.82
C ALA A 365 11.07 31.73 -10.08
N LEU A 366 12.18 32.07 -9.43
CA LEU A 366 12.38 33.38 -8.78
C LEU A 366 12.27 34.53 -9.78
N LEU A 367 12.88 34.39 -10.97
CA LEU A 367 12.73 35.35 -12.06
C LEU A 367 11.27 35.46 -12.52
N GLY A 368 10.59 34.32 -12.73
CA GLY A 368 9.19 34.29 -13.13
C GLY A 368 8.24 34.95 -12.12
N PHE A 369 8.48 34.76 -10.82
CA PHE A 369 7.79 35.52 -9.79
C PHE A 369 8.13 37.02 -9.87
N ALA A 370 9.42 37.38 -9.91
CA ALA A 370 9.87 38.77 -9.92
C ALA A 370 9.31 39.58 -11.10
N VAL A 371 9.18 38.97 -12.27
CA VAL A 371 8.63 39.59 -13.49
C VAL A 371 7.12 39.87 -13.38
N ARG A 372 6.33 39.03 -12.68
CA ARG A 372 4.86 39.18 -12.57
C ARG A 372 4.33 39.04 -11.15
N ARG A 373 5.00 39.65 -10.16
CA ARG A 373 4.74 39.48 -8.71
C ARG A 373 3.26 39.45 -8.30
N ARG A 374 2.40 40.29 -8.92
CA ARG A 374 0.95 40.35 -8.62
C ARG A 374 0.14 39.17 -9.19
N GLU A 375 0.43 38.70 -10.41
CA GLU A 375 -0.24 37.54 -11.00
C GLU A 375 0.29 36.23 -10.40
N ASN A 376 1.57 36.19 -10.06
CA ASN A 376 2.26 34.99 -9.58
C ASN A 376 2.25 34.82 -8.05
N ARG A 377 1.46 35.62 -7.31
CA ARG A 377 1.30 35.46 -5.84
C ARG A 377 0.80 34.06 -5.49
N VAL A 378 -0.23 33.57 -6.19
CA VAL A 378 -0.84 32.25 -5.91
C VAL A 378 0.21 31.14 -5.99
N TRP A 379 1.04 31.13 -7.04
CA TRP A 379 2.07 30.12 -7.24
C TRP A 379 3.24 30.26 -6.27
N LEU A 380 3.65 31.48 -5.89
CA LEU A 380 4.63 31.68 -4.82
C LEU A 380 4.11 31.15 -3.47
N TRP A 381 2.84 31.42 -3.13
CA TRP A 381 2.27 30.91 -1.88
C TRP A 381 2.06 29.39 -1.91
N SER A 382 1.74 28.79 -3.07
CA SER A 382 1.80 27.33 -3.24
C SER A 382 3.22 26.80 -3.01
N VAL A 383 4.26 27.42 -3.59
CA VAL A 383 5.65 27.03 -3.36
C VAL A 383 5.98 27.11 -1.87
N LEU A 384 5.74 28.24 -1.21
CA LEU A 384 6.06 28.42 0.22
C LEU A 384 5.31 27.43 1.11
N ILE A 385 4.00 27.25 0.92
CA ILE A 385 3.18 26.36 1.75
C ILE A 385 3.58 24.90 1.52
N PHE A 386 3.76 24.46 0.27
CA PHE A 386 4.16 23.08 -0.01
C PHE A 386 5.62 22.78 0.36
N THR A 387 6.53 23.76 0.32
CA THR A 387 7.86 23.62 0.94
C THR A 387 7.72 23.38 2.45
N VAL A 388 7.00 24.25 3.17
CA VAL A 388 6.83 24.14 4.63
C VAL A 388 6.13 22.84 5.03
N LEU A 389 5.13 22.38 4.27
CA LEU A 389 4.49 21.08 4.50
C LEU A 389 5.39 19.90 4.14
N SER A 390 6.30 20.04 3.16
CA SER A 390 7.25 18.96 2.81
C SER A 390 8.35 18.75 3.84
N LEU A 391 8.68 19.78 4.63
CA LEU A 391 9.65 19.70 5.75
C LEU A 391 9.12 18.92 6.98
N GLY A 392 7.87 18.45 6.95
CA GLY A 392 7.31 17.57 7.98
C GLY A 392 7.00 18.23 9.33
N PRO A 393 6.78 17.43 10.39
CA PRO A 393 6.27 17.94 11.67
C PRO A 393 7.30 18.74 12.46
N LEU A 394 8.60 18.46 12.30
CA LEU A 394 9.71 19.19 12.91
C LEU A 394 10.72 19.59 11.81
N LEU A 395 11.25 20.81 11.89
CA LEU A 395 12.28 21.27 10.97
C LEU A 395 13.56 20.42 11.08
N THR A 396 13.91 19.73 10.00
CA THR A 396 15.15 18.94 9.91
C THR A 396 16.15 19.64 8.98
N ILE A 397 17.40 19.77 9.42
CA ILE A 397 18.51 20.45 8.73
C ILE A 397 19.75 19.57 8.79
N ASN A 398 20.21 19.09 7.63
CA ASN A 398 21.34 18.16 7.48
C ASN A 398 21.25 16.95 8.45
N GLY A 399 20.07 16.30 8.48
CA GLY A 399 19.77 15.14 9.30
C GLY A 399 19.45 15.43 10.78
N GLN A 400 19.57 16.68 11.23
CA GLN A 400 19.33 17.07 12.62
C GLN A 400 18.01 17.83 12.78
N ASN A 401 17.18 17.42 13.73
CA ASN A 401 15.92 18.09 14.10
C ASN A 401 15.93 18.64 15.55
N ARG A 402 16.99 18.36 16.30
CA ARG A 402 17.30 18.95 17.61
C ARG A 402 18.51 19.85 17.48
N PHE A 403 18.48 20.99 18.15
CA PHE A 403 19.50 22.04 18.05
C PHE A 403 19.89 22.51 19.45
N ASN A 404 21.18 22.75 19.67
CA ASN A 404 21.68 23.30 20.92
C ASN A 404 21.85 24.82 20.78
N LEU A 405 21.10 25.58 21.58
CA LEU A 405 21.20 27.04 21.69
C LEU A 405 21.77 27.40 23.07
N ASP A 406 23.09 27.45 23.16
CA ASP A 406 23.84 27.81 24.38
C ASP A 406 23.43 26.98 25.62
N GLY A 407 23.40 25.66 25.45
CA GLY A 407 22.98 24.70 26.47
C GLY A 407 21.50 24.33 26.44
N LEU A 408 20.64 25.11 25.77
CA LEU A 408 19.22 24.79 25.60
C LEU A 408 19.01 23.88 24.39
N GLU A 409 18.55 22.64 24.61
CA GLU A 409 18.11 21.74 23.54
C GLU A 409 16.72 22.14 23.05
N VAL A 410 16.58 22.46 21.75
CA VAL A 410 15.32 22.90 21.14
C VAL A 410 14.99 22.12 19.87
N THR A 411 13.69 22.04 19.56
CA THR A 411 13.15 21.58 18.28
C THR A 411 12.21 22.66 17.73
N PHE A 412 12.07 22.73 16.40
CA PHE A 412 11.20 23.73 15.75
C PHE A 412 10.00 23.03 15.10
N PRO A 413 8.81 23.00 15.74
CA PRO A 413 7.62 22.40 15.16
C PRO A 413 7.09 23.22 13.97
N LEU A 414 6.57 22.51 12.96
CA LEU A 414 6.10 23.08 11.70
C LEU A 414 4.61 22.77 11.46
N PRO A 415 3.91 23.55 10.60
CA PRO A 415 2.47 23.40 10.34
C PRO A 415 1.99 22.01 9.90
N PHE A 416 2.85 21.12 9.38
CA PHE A 416 2.48 19.73 9.10
C PHE A 416 2.03 19.00 10.39
N ALA A 417 2.60 19.34 11.56
CA ALA A 417 2.23 18.72 12.83
C ALA A 417 0.72 18.88 13.16
N LEU A 418 0.06 19.93 12.64
CA LEU A 418 -1.37 20.14 12.81
C LEU A 418 -2.23 19.14 11.99
N LEU A 419 -1.67 18.53 10.93
CA LEU A 419 -2.40 17.62 10.04
C LEU A 419 -2.65 16.26 10.69
N HIS A 420 -1.74 15.82 11.58
CA HIS A 420 -1.86 14.58 12.34
C HIS A 420 -3.08 14.58 13.29
N TYR A 421 -3.53 15.75 13.73
CA TYR A 421 -4.70 15.91 14.61
C TYR A 421 -6.02 16.10 13.85
N ILE A 422 -6.02 16.05 12.51
CA ILE A 422 -7.24 16.17 11.69
C ILE A 422 -7.61 14.78 11.15
N PRO A 423 -8.76 14.18 11.57
CA PRO A 423 -9.20 12.88 11.08
C PRO A 423 -9.23 12.79 9.55
N VAL A 424 -8.91 11.61 9.01
CA VAL A 424 -8.74 11.30 7.57
C VAL A 424 -7.54 12.00 6.91
N ILE A 425 -7.21 13.24 7.29
CA ILE A 425 -5.97 13.91 6.83
C ILE A 425 -4.74 13.32 7.51
N ASN A 426 -4.87 12.87 8.76
CA ASN A 426 -3.81 12.25 9.56
C ASN A 426 -3.17 11.02 8.91
N ALA A 427 -3.90 10.27 8.07
CA ALA A 427 -3.35 9.16 7.28
C ALA A 427 -2.34 9.58 6.18
N ASN A 428 -2.17 10.89 5.93
CA ASN A 428 -1.14 11.42 5.02
C ASN A 428 0.22 11.52 5.75
N ARG A 429 0.80 10.36 6.07
CA ARG A 429 1.99 10.24 6.95
C ARG A 429 3.33 10.66 6.36
N VAL A 430 3.41 11.09 5.09
CA VAL A 430 4.68 11.19 4.36
C VAL A 430 4.89 12.61 3.79
N PRO A 431 5.53 13.52 4.54
CA PRO A 431 5.65 14.93 4.16
C PRO A 431 6.33 15.18 2.82
N ASN A 432 7.42 14.46 2.50
CA ASN A 432 8.23 14.72 1.30
C ASN A 432 7.42 14.67 -0.02
N ARG A 433 6.29 13.97 -0.03
CA ARG A 433 5.33 13.87 -1.15
C ARG A 433 4.62 15.19 -1.49
N PHE A 434 4.55 16.16 -0.57
CA PHE A 434 4.14 17.55 -0.89
C PHE A 434 5.08 18.22 -1.92
N GLY A 435 6.26 17.63 -2.18
CA GLY A 435 7.10 17.92 -3.33
C GLY A 435 6.37 17.90 -4.68
N ILE A 436 5.30 17.11 -4.85
CA ILE A 436 4.56 17.00 -6.12
C ILE A 436 3.85 18.33 -6.50
N PRO A 437 2.91 18.87 -5.69
CA PRO A 437 2.30 20.17 -5.98
C PRO A 437 3.27 21.35 -5.86
N LEU A 438 4.36 21.20 -5.08
CA LEU A 438 5.50 22.13 -5.06
C LEU A 438 6.18 22.23 -6.43
N THR A 439 6.63 21.11 -7.02
CA THR A 439 7.27 21.07 -8.34
C THR A 439 6.33 21.61 -9.43
N MET A 440 5.03 21.29 -9.38
CA MET A 440 4.05 21.88 -10.32
C MET A 440 4.00 23.41 -10.20
N SER A 441 4.04 23.94 -8.98
CA SER A 441 4.01 25.38 -8.73
C SER A 441 5.29 26.09 -9.17
N LEU A 442 6.46 25.46 -8.98
CA LEU A 442 7.73 25.91 -9.54
C LEU A 442 7.71 25.90 -11.07
N ALA A 443 7.19 24.84 -11.70
CA ALA A 443 7.07 24.75 -13.16
C ALA A 443 6.20 25.89 -13.74
N VAL A 444 5.13 26.31 -13.06
CA VAL A 444 4.36 27.51 -13.47
C VAL A 444 5.25 28.76 -13.44
N LEU A 445 6.01 28.98 -12.37
CA LEU A 445 6.89 30.13 -12.25
C LEU A 445 8.01 30.13 -13.31
N VAL A 446 8.63 28.96 -13.57
CA VAL A 446 9.61 28.76 -14.66
C VAL A 446 9.00 29.14 -16.02
N ALA A 447 7.72 28.84 -16.27
CA ALA A 447 7.04 29.28 -17.50
C ALA A 447 7.10 30.81 -17.68
N TYR A 448 6.84 31.59 -16.63
CA TYR A 448 6.91 33.05 -16.67
C TYR A 448 8.34 33.58 -16.80
N GLY A 449 9.32 32.96 -16.13
CA GLY A 449 10.74 33.34 -16.21
C GLY A 449 11.30 33.12 -17.62
N SER A 450 11.11 31.91 -18.14
CA SER A 450 11.50 31.51 -19.50
C SER A 450 10.81 32.35 -20.57
N ALA A 451 9.50 32.60 -20.44
CA ALA A 451 8.75 33.48 -21.35
C ALA A 451 9.31 34.90 -21.38
N TRP A 452 9.73 35.43 -20.23
CA TRP A 452 10.33 36.76 -20.15
C TRP A 452 11.72 36.81 -20.79
N LEU A 453 12.61 35.87 -20.47
CA LEU A 453 13.96 35.81 -21.04
C LEU A 453 13.92 35.71 -22.56
N MET A 454 13.11 34.82 -23.11
CA MET A 454 12.97 34.69 -24.56
C MET A 454 12.35 35.95 -25.20
N SER A 455 11.42 36.64 -24.53
CA SER A 455 10.87 37.92 -25.02
C SER A 455 11.90 39.08 -25.00
N ARG A 456 12.93 38.98 -24.15
CA ARG A 456 14.08 39.91 -24.13
C ARG A 456 15.10 39.54 -25.21
N ALA A 457 15.51 38.28 -25.28
CA ALA A 457 16.51 37.77 -26.23
C ALA A 457 16.05 37.85 -27.70
N GLY A 458 14.75 37.83 -27.98
CA GLY A 458 14.21 38.12 -29.32
C GLY A 458 14.60 39.51 -29.85
N ARG A 459 14.92 40.48 -28.98
CA ARG A 459 15.49 41.78 -29.36
C ARG A 459 16.97 41.71 -29.74
N LEU A 460 17.66 40.66 -29.32
CA LEU A 460 19.08 40.38 -29.60
C LEU A 460 19.27 39.43 -30.80
N ARG A 461 18.22 39.23 -31.62
CA ARG A 461 18.18 38.33 -32.80
C ARG A 461 18.45 36.84 -32.53
N LEU A 462 18.55 36.41 -31.26
CA LEU A 462 18.67 35.00 -30.90
C LEU A 462 17.36 34.24 -31.21
N GLY A 463 17.49 33.10 -31.90
CA GLY A 463 16.35 32.28 -32.30
C GLY A 463 15.63 31.66 -31.11
N SER A 464 14.31 31.88 -31.01
CA SER A 464 13.44 31.32 -29.96
C SER A 464 13.69 29.83 -29.66
N PRO A 465 13.78 28.92 -30.64
CA PRO A 465 14.04 27.50 -30.38
C PRO A 465 15.43 27.22 -29.79
N VAL A 466 16.45 27.99 -30.16
CA VAL A 466 17.84 27.82 -29.68
C VAL A 466 17.94 28.21 -28.21
N LEU A 467 17.35 29.35 -27.83
CA LEU A 467 17.30 29.74 -26.43
C LEU A 467 16.38 28.82 -25.61
N ALA A 468 15.30 28.29 -26.19
CA ALA A 468 14.51 27.26 -25.53
C ALA A 468 15.32 25.97 -25.28
N ALA A 469 16.13 25.52 -26.24
CA ALA A 469 17.03 24.38 -26.03
C ALA A 469 18.10 24.65 -24.97
N ALA A 470 18.72 25.84 -24.97
CA ALA A 470 19.68 26.23 -23.93
C ALA A 470 19.04 26.30 -22.53
N LEU A 471 17.84 26.87 -22.41
CA LEU A 471 17.08 26.86 -21.16
C LEU A 471 16.65 25.45 -20.74
N LEU A 472 16.34 24.55 -21.68
CA LEU A 472 16.05 23.15 -21.38
C LEU A 472 17.27 22.44 -20.77
N VAL A 473 18.46 22.66 -21.32
CA VAL A 473 19.71 22.13 -20.76
C VAL A 473 19.93 22.68 -19.35
N VAL A 474 19.80 23.99 -19.12
CA VAL A 474 19.94 24.60 -17.78
C VAL A 474 18.89 24.07 -16.79
N LEU A 475 17.66 23.79 -17.24
CA LEU A 475 16.57 23.30 -16.38
C LEU A 475 16.62 21.79 -16.11
N LEU A 476 17.33 21.02 -16.94
CA LEU A 476 17.43 19.56 -16.78
C LEU A 476 18.82 19.08 -16.38
N PHE A 477 19.86 19.93 -16.43
CA PHE A 477 21.22 19.59 -16.02
C PHE A 477 21.26 19.08 -14.58
N ASP A 478 20.78 19.88 -13.62
CA ASP A 478 20.73 19.48 -12.21
C ASP A 478 19.60 18.47 -11.89
N GLN A 479 18.67 18.26 -12.83
CA GLN A 479 17.60 17.25 -12.71
C GLN A 479 17.97 15.88 -13.30
N PHE A 480 19.19 15.73 -13.86
CA PHE A 480 19.57 14.54 -14.60
C PHE A 480 19.77 13.32 -13.68
N SER A 481 19.25 12.17 -14.09
CA SER A 481 19.29 10.92 -13.28
C SER A 481 19.38 9.68 -14.18
N ALA A 482 20.10 9.80 -15.31
CA ALA A 482 20.37 8.68 -16.22
C ALA A 482 21.86 8.28 -16.13
N PRO A 483 22.22 6.99 -16.12
CA PRO A 483 21.32 5.83 -16.25
C PRO A 483 20.42 5.64 -15.02
N LEU A 484 19.12 5.44 -15.26
CA LEU A 484 18.13 5.19 -14.23
C LEU A 484 18.23 3.72 -13.78
N PRO A 485 18.26 3.41 -12.46
CA PRO A 485 18.20 2.03 -11.97
C PRO A 485 17.00 1.26 -12.49
N LEU A 486 17.23 0.01 -12.92
CA LEU A 486 16.20 -0.89 -13.43
C LEU A 486 16.31 -2.28 -12.77
N THR A 487 15.22 -2.76 -12.19
CA THR A 487 15.08 -4.15 -11.73
C THR A 487 14.81 -5.10 -12.89
N ASP A 488 15.41 -6.30 -12.87
CA ASP A 488 15.07 -7.40 -13.77
C ASP A 488 13.69 -8.00 -13.42
N ALA A 489 12.77 -7.93 -14.38
CA ALA A 489 11.39 -8.40 -14.29
C ALA A 489 11.17 -9.71 -15.07
N ARG A 490 12.24 -10.45 -15.41
CA ARG A 490 12.12 -11.82 -15.93
C ARG A 490 11.72 -12.78 -14.81
N ILE A 491 10.70 -13.61 -15.08
CA ILE A 491 10.22 -14.64 -14.15
C ILE A 491 10.95 -15.96 -14.46
N PRO A 492 11.60 -16.62 -13.48
CA PRO A 492 12.28 -17.90 -13.66
C PRO A 492 11.42 -18.99 -14.32
N ASP A 493 12.02 -19.81 -15.18
CA ASP A 493 11.28 -20.75 -16.04
C ASP A 493 10.54 -21.84 -15.25
N LEU A 494 11.06 -22.26 -14.07
CA LEU A 494 10.38 -23.24 -13.21
C LEU A 494 8.96 -22.82 -12.81
N TYR A 495 8.69 -21.52 -12.66
CA TYR A 495 7.34 -21.06 -12.30
C TYR A 495 6.33 -21.30 -13.41
N ARG A 496 6.76 -21.34 -14.68
CA ARG A 496 5.90 -21.70 -15.82
C ARG A 496 5.73 -23.21 -15.95
N GLN A 497 6.65 -24.00 -15.40
CA GLN A 497 6.53 -25.46 -15.30
C GLN A 497 5.49 -25.83 -14.21
N MET A 498 5.61 -25.24 -13.02
CA MET A 498 4.62 -25.36 -11.93
C MET A 498 3.24 -24.82 -12.30
N ALA A 499 3.16 -23.80 -13.18
CA ALA A 499 1.89 -23.29 -13.71
C ALA A 499 1.13 -24.32 -14.57
N ALA A 500 1.84 -25.27 -15.19
CA ALA A 500 1.26 -26.25 -16.11
C ALA A 500 0.74 -27.53 -15.42
N GLU A 501 1.03 -27.71 -14.13
CA GLU A 501 0.54 -28.85 -13.35
C GLU A 501 -0.97 -28.73 -13.06
N PRO A 502 -1.76 -29.82 -13.17
CA PRO A 502 -3.20 -29.77 -12.98
C PRO A 502 -3.62 -29.65 -11.51
N ASP A 503 -2.78 -30.11 -10.58
CA ASP A 503 -3.09 -30.20 -9.15
C ASP A 503 -3.28 -28.81 -8.51
N SER A 504 -4.09 -28.74 -7.45
CA SER A 504 -4.14 -27.57 -6.56
C SER A 504 -3.09 -27.70 -5.47
N PHE A 505 -2.21 -26.71 -5.34
CA PHE A 505 -1.17 -26.67 -4.31
C PHE A 505 -0.70 -25.25 -4.00
N THR A 506 -0.07 -25.11 -2.84
CA THR A 506 0.58 -23.90 -2.31
C THR A 506 2.09 -24.01 -2.51
N LEU A 507 2.76 -22.86 -2.69
CA LEU A 507 4.22 -22.77 -2.68
C LEU A 507 4.76 -22.21 -1.36
N LEU A 508 5.81 -22.84 -0.84
CA LEU A 508 6.65 -22.30 0.22
C LEU A 508 7.92 -21.73 -0.41
N HIS A 509 8.35 -20.55 0.03
CA HIS A 509 9.48 -19.81 -0.54
C HIS A 509 10.52 -19.48 0.51
N LEU A 510 11.79 -19.49 0.11
CA LEU A 510 12.87 -18.78 0.81
C LEU A 510 13.39 -17.63 -0.08
N PRO A 511 13.59 -16.41 0.46
CA PRO A 511 13.32 -16.06 1.86
C PRO A 511 11.82 -16.00 2.19
N LEU A 512 11.48 -16.32 3.45
CA LEU A 512 10.13 -16.46 3.98
C LEU A 512 9.64 -15.13 4.61
N GLY A 513 9.50 -14.11 3.77
CA GLY A 513 9.13 -12.77 4.21
C GLY A 513 7.63 -12.44 4.17
N TRP A 514 7.15 -11.80 5.24
CA TRP A 514 5.97 -10.93 5.24
C TRP A 514 6.39 -9.48 5.46
N ARG A 515 5.83 -8.52 4.71
CA ARG A 515 6.11 -7.07 4.85
C ARG A 515 4.83 -6.24 4.92
N ASN A 516 4.86 -5.18 5.74
CA ASN A 516 3.89 -4.08 5.69
C ASN A 516 4.61 -2.70 5.75
N SER A 517 3.85 -1.61 5.93
CA SER A 517 4.42 -0.23 6.01
C SER A 517 5.36 0.04 7.18
N TYR A 518 5.41 -0.83 8.18
CA TYR A 518 6.01 -0.55 9.49
C TYR A 518 7.06 -1.59 9.91
N GLY A 519 7.11 -2.76 9.27
CA GLY A 519 8.11 -3.79 9.52
C GLY A 519 7.94 -5.04 8.68
N THR A 520 8.77 -6.05 9.00
CA THR A 520 8.77 -7.38 8.38
C THR A 520 8.66 -8.48 9.44
N LEU A 521 8.33 -9.69 8.97
CA LEU A 521 8.57 -10.95 9.65
C LEU A 521 9.34 -11.83 8.66
N GLY A 522 10.55 -12.27 9.02
CA GLY A 522 11.51 -12.86 8.07
C GLY A 522 12.16 -11.84 7.13
N ALA A 523 13.01 -12.32 6.23
CA ALA A 523 13.65 -11.49 5.21
C ALA A 523 12.74 -11.30 3.99
N GLU A 524 12.60 -10.08 3.50
CA GLU A 524 11.62 -9.75 2.48
C GLU A 524 12.19 -9.67 1.05
N ARG A 525 11.46 -10.27 0.11
CA ARG A 525 11.74 -10.19 -1.32
C ARG A 525 10.42 -10.07 -2.10
N THR A 526 9.88 -8.86 -2.18
CA THR A 526 8.61 -8.55 -2.89
C THR A 526 8.58 -9.03 -4.35
N GLN A 527 9.75 -9.24 -4.97
CA GLN A 527 9.91 -9.90 -6.28
C GLN A 527 9.26 -11.30 -6.35
N ILE A 528 9.22 -12.06 -5.25
CA ILE A 528 8.62 -13.41 -5.22
C ILE A 528 7.09 -13.32 -5.38
N GLN A 529 6.44 -12.36 -4.72
CA GLN A 529 5.02 -12.08 -4.94
C GLN A 529 4.75 -11.74 -6.41
N TYR A 530 5.61 -10.96 -7.07
CA TYR A 530 5.48 -10.71 -8.51
C TYR A 530 5.51 -12.00 -9.37
N TYR A 531 6.31 -13.00 -9.00
CA TYR A 531 6.38 -14.28 -9.73
C TYR A 531 5.06 -15.09 -9.71
N GLN A 532 4.14 -14.78 -8.79
CA GLN A 532 2.76 -15.28 -8.81
C GLN A 532 2.02 -14.97 -10.11
N SER A 533 2.41 -13.91 -10.82
CA SER A 533 1.90 -13.58 -12.16
C SER A 533 2.26 -14.58 -13.28
N ALA A 534 3.07 -15.62 -12.97
CA ALA A 534 3.26 -16.79 -13.83
C ALA A 534 2.67 -18.08 -13.23
N HIS A 535 2.90 -18.36 -11.94
CA HIS A 535 2.52 -19.65 -11.36
C HIS A 535 1.07 -19.74 -10.87
N HIS A 536 0.41 -18.61 -10.61
CA HIS A 536 -1.00 -18.54 -10.20
C HIS A 536 -1.36 -19.46 -9.01
N ARG A 537 -0.44 -19.66 -8.05
CA ARG A 537 -0.65 -20.48 -6.83
C ARG A 537 -0.67 -19.61 -5.58
N PRO A 538 -1.39 -20.01 -4.51
CA PRO A 538 -1.21 -19.43 -3.18
C PRO A 538 0.24 -19.57 -2.68
N MET A 539 0.66 -18.62 -1.85
CA MET A 539 1.92 -18.62 -1.13
C MET A 539 1.72 -18.06 0.29
N LEU A 540 2.54 -18.53 1.24
CA LEU A 540 2.42 -18.11 2.64
C LEU A 540 2.83 -16.64 2.81
N GLY A 541 4.03 -16.28 2.35
CA GLY A 541 4.59 -14.92 2.41
C GLY A 541 3.81 -13.87 1.60
N GLY A 542 4.19 -12.60 1.74
CA GLY A 542 3.60 -11.52 0.96
C GLY A 542 3.83 -10.11 1.49
N ASN A 543 3.53 -9.12 0.64
CA ASN A 543 3.59 -7.70 0.94
C ASN A 543 2.19 -7.07 0.98
N THR A 544 1.96 -6.22 1.98
CA THR A 544 0.80 -5.32 2.10
C THR A 544 1.28 -3.91 2.48
N SER A 545 0.35 -2.97 2.72
CA SER A 545 0.67 -1.67 3.32
C SER A 545 0.18 -1.59 4.77
N ARG A 546 -0.98 -2.16 5.11
CA ARG A 546 -1.49 -2.27 6.47
C ARG A 546 -2.18 -3.61 6.66
N ASN A 547 -2.18 -4.11 7.89
CA ASN A 547 -2.86 -5.33 8.32
C ASN A 547 -3.04 -5.29 9.84
N PRO A 548 -4.05 -6.00 10.37
CA PRO A 548 -4.11 -6.34 11.79
C PRO A 548 -2.89 -7.16 12.20
N ASP A 549 -2.40 -6.98 13.43
CA ASP A 549 -1.19 -7.63 13.96
C ASP A 549 -1.25 -9.17 13.88
N PHE A 550 -2.45 -9.72 14.10
CA PHE A 550 -2.76 -11.16 13.95
C PHE A 550 -2.23 -11.77 12.64
N LYS A 551 -2.20 -11.01 11.52
CA LYS A 551 -1.69 -11.50 10.23
C LYS A 551 -0.20 -11.81 10.25
N PHE A 552 0.58 -11.26 11.18
CA PHE A 552 1.97 -11.62 11.45
C PHE A 552 2.07 -12.60 12.63
N ASP A 553 1.31 -12.37 13.71
CA ASP A 553 1.37 -13.21 14.92
C ASP A 553 0.97 -14.67 14.67
N TYR A 554 0.05 -14.90 13.73
CA TYR A 554 -0.33 -16.23 13.27
C TYR A 554 0.85 -17.05 12.74
N TYR A 555 1.79 -16.43 12.01
CA TYR A 555 2.99 -17.13 11.53
C TYR A 555 4.10 -17.14 12.58
N ARG A 556 4.27 -16.04 13.34
CA ARG A 556 5.28 -15.92 14.40
C ARG A 556 5.13 -16.98 15.50
N ARG A 557 3.90 -17.41 15.82
CA ARG A 557 3.66 -18.44 16.85
C ARG A 557 3.84 -19.90 16.37
N ILE A 558 4.14 -20.13 15.09
CA ILE A 558 4.33 -21.47 14.52
C ILE A 558 5.83 -21.78 14.51
N PRO A 559 6.32 -22.78 15.28
CA PRO A 559 7.76 -22.98 15.50
C PRO A 559 8.59 -23.12 14.23
N LEU A 560 8.08 -23.80 13.18
CA LEU A 560 8.79 -23.92 11.90
C LEU A 560 9.00 -22.56 11.22
N PHE A 561 7.97 -21.71 11.19
CA PHE A 561 8.08 -20.41 10.54
C PHE A 561 8.92 -19.45 11.38
N TYR A 562 8.74 -19.46 12.70
CA TYR A 562 9.57 -18.69 13.62
C TYR A 562 11.06 -19.03 13.46
N ALA A 563 11.43 -20.32 13.52
CA ALA A 563 12.81 -20.77 13.33
C ALA A 563 13.43 -20.30 12.00
N LEU A 564 12.67 -20.37 10.90
CA LEU A 564 13.12 -19.89 9.59
C LEU A 564 13.28 -18.36 9.57
N THR A 565 12.30 -17.60 10.09
CA THR A 565 12.31 -16.14 10.07
C THR A 565 13.39 -15.54 10.97
N GLU A 566 13.66 -16.14 12.13
CA GLU A 566 14.73 -15.69 13.03
C GLU A 566 16.11 -15.98 12.41
N ALA A 567 16.32 -17.17 11.84
CA ALA A 567 17.56 -17.53 11.15
C ALA A 567 17.84 -16.62 9.94
N GLU A 568 16.81 -16.19 9.21
CA GLU A 568 16.92 -15.19 8.13
C GLU A 568 17.40 -13.81 8.61
N LEU A 569 17.07 -13.44 9.85
CA LEU A 569 17.36 -12.14 10.47
C LEU A 569 18.62 -12.12 11.37
N TYR A 570 19.50 -13.12 11.23
CA TYR A 570 20.70 -13.37 12.06
C TYR A 570 20.43 -13.80 13.52
N HIS A 571 19.17 -14.03 13.90
CA HIS A 571 18.85 -14.38 15.28
C HIS A 571 19.05 -15.89 15.53
N PRO A 572 19.64 -16.28 16.68
CA PRO A 572 19.80 -17.68 17.03
C PRO A 572 18.46 -18.30 17.44
N VAL A 573 18.20 -19.51 16.97
CA VAL A 573 17.02 -20.31 17.35
C VAL A 573 17.43 -21.29 18.45
N ASP A 574 16.58 -21.49 19.47
CA ASP A 574 16.81 -22.45 20.55
C ASP A 574 16.37 -23.88 20.17
N GLU A 575 16.90 -24.90 20.86
CA GLU A 575 16.62 -26.30 20.53
C GLU A 575 15.19 -26.78 20.86
N ASP A 576 14.43 -26.10 21.73
CA ASP A 576 13.02 -26.43 21.97
C ASP A 576 12.17 -25.94 20.79
N THR A 577 12.39 -24.71 20.32
CA THR A 577 11.82 -24.21 19.06
C THR A 577 12.20 -25.11 17.87
N LEU A 578 13.47 -25.51 17.74
CA LEU A 578 13.91 -26.40 16.66
C LEU A 578 13.27 -27.80 16.78
N GLN A 579 13.18 -28.38 17.98
CA GLN A 579 12.55 -29.68 18.19
C GLN A 579 11.05 -29.65 17.83
N ARG A 580 10.32 -28.64 18.30
CA ARG A 580 8.90 -28.43 17.94
C ARG A 580 8.71 -28.19 16.44
N ALA A 581 9.66 -27.51 15.79
CA ALA A 581 9.65 -27.34 14.34
C ALA A 581 9.85 -28.67 13.59
N ARG A 582 10.80 -29.51 14.03
CA ARG A 582 11.02 -30.88 13.49
C ARG A 582 9.76 -31.75 13.64
N GLU A 583 9.10 -31.67 14.79
CA GLU A 583 7.89 -32.44 15.10
C GLU A 583 6.68 -32.02 14.25
N GLN A 584 6.44 -30.71 14.08
CA GLN A 584 5.24 -30.21 13.40
C GLN A 584 5.38 -30.12 11.87
N ALA A 585 6.59 -30.07 11.31
CA ALA A 585 6.82 -29.68 9.92
C ALA A 585 6.01 -30.50 8.89
N ALA A 586 5.92 -31.81 9.04
CA ALA A 586 5.22 -32.68 8.10
C ALA A 586 3.70 -32.39 8.03
N ASP A 587 3.10 -32.09 9.18
CA ASP A 587 1.67 -31.75 9.27
C ASP A 587 1.39 -30.35 8.75
N LEU A 588 2.31 -29.39 8.92
CA LEU A 588 2.21 -28.06 8.30
C LEU A 588 2.20 -28.15 6.77
N MET A 589 3.04 -29.01 6.19
CA MET A 589 3.08 -29.22 4.74
C MET A 589 1.75 -29.78 4.21
N THR A 590 1.11 -30.66 4.98
CA THR A 590 -0.22 -31.22 4.67
C THR A 590 -1.34 -30.21 4.86
N LEU A 591 -1.37 -29.50 6.00
CA LEU A 591 -2.35 -28.46 6.32
C LEU A 591 -2.41 -27.39 5.24
N TYR A 592 -1.27 -26.78 4.92
CA TYR A 592 -1.20 -25.69 3.94
C TYR A 592 -1.16 -26.20 2.48
N ASN A 593 -1.19 -27.50 2.26
CA ASN A 593 -1.06 -28.13 0.95
C ASN A 593 0.21 -27.66 0.19
N ILE A 594 1.35 -27.61 0.88
CA ILE A 594 2.65 -27.26 0.28
C ILE A 594 3.11 -28.42 -0.60
N LYS A 595 3.29 -28.20 -1.90
CA LYS A 595 3.85 -29.21 -2.82
C LYS A 595 5.35 -28.98 -3.09
N TYR A 596 5.81 -27.74 -3.04
CA TYR A 596 7.20 -27.38 -3.31
C TYR A 596 7.75 -26.37 -2.29
N LEU A 597 8.97 -26.62 -1.83
CA LEU A 597 9.86 -25.66 -1.18
C LEU A 597 10.76 -25.07 -2.27
N VAL A 598 10.64 -23.76 -2.52
CA VAL A 598 11.31 -23.06 -3.62
C VAL A 598 12.30 -22.05 -3.04
N ILE A 599 13.59 -22.37 -3.16
CA ILE A 599 14.70 -21.66 -2.54
C ILE A 599 15.36 -20.75 -3.58
N HIS A 600 15.28 -19.44 -3.37
CA HIS A 600 15.98 -18.47 -4.21
C HIS A 600 17.39 -18.20 -3.66
N GLU A 601 18.34 -18.09 -4.58
CA GLU A 601 19.67 -17.55 -4.29
C GLU A 601 19.58 -16.08 -3.82
N PRO A 602 20.52 -15.63 -2.98
CA PRO A 602 20.55 -14.26 -2.48
C PRO A 602 20.82 -13.25 -3.60
N ILE A 603 20.35 -12.03 -3.40
CA ILE A 603 20.66 -10.90 -4.26
C ILE A 603 21.90 -10.20 -3.68
N PRO A 604 22.94 -9.93 -4.49
CA PRO A 604 24.11 -9.18 -4.04
C PRO A 604 23.72 -7.86 -3.37
N HIS A 605 24.33 -7.61 -2.21
CA HIS A 605 24.12 -6.47 -1.32
C HIS A 605 22.74 -6.39 -0.65
N ARG A 606 21.85 -7.39 -0.82
CA ARG A 606 20.56 -7.48 -0.11
C ARG A 606 20.68 -8.29 1.19
N LYS A 607 21.23 -7.64 2.22
CA LYS A 607 21.21 -8.14 3.60
C LYS A 607 19.78 -8.04 4.18
N PRO A 608 19.40 -8.89 5.16
CA PRO A 608 20.22 -9.90 5.83
C PRO A 608 20.43 -11.18 5.02
N TYR A 609 19.51 -11.52 4.11
CA TYR A 609 19.51 -12.81 3.40
C TYR A 609 20.77 -13.10 2.56
N GLU A 610 21.49 -12.08 2.09
CA GLU A 610 22.83 -12.25 1.49
C GLU A 610 23.79 -13.05 2.38
N ASP A 611 23.79 -12.80 3.69
CA ASP A 611 24.69 -13.44 4.65
C ASP A 611 24.05 -14.68 5.29
N THR A 612 22.73 -14.68 5.53
CA THR A 612 22.04 -15.78 6.22
C THR A 612 21.61 -16.93 5.29
N TYR A 613 21.65 -16.75 3.97
CA TYR A 613 21.20 -17.72 2.96
C TYR A 613 21.59 -19.18 3.23
N LEU A 614 22.88 -19.45 3.49
CA LEU A 614 23.35 -20.83 3.69
C LEU A 614 22.80 -21.43 4.99
N THR A 615 22.68 -20.64 6.04
CA THR A 615 22.09 -21.06 7.33
C THR A 615 20.61 -21.37 7.15
N THR A 616 19.83 -20.43 6.60
CA THR A 616 18.39 -20.62 6.36
C THR A 616 18.12 -21.79 5.41
N ARG A 617 18.88 -21.89 4.31
CA ARG A 617 18.74 -23.01 3.35
C ARG A 617 18.99 -24.35 4.02
N ASN A 618 20.08 -24.48 4.78
CA ASN A 618 20.40 -25.75 5.43
C ASN A 618 19.36 -26.10 6.51
N LEU A 619 18.93 -25.12 7.30
CA LEU A 619 17.88 -25.29 8.30
C LEU A 619 16.54 -25.73 7.67
N ALA A 620 16.13 -25.11 6.56
CA ALA A 620 14.91 -25.48 5.86
C ALA A 620 14.96 -26.91 5.28
N LEU A 621 16.13 -27.35 4.80
CA LEU A 621 16.34 -28.71 4.29
C LEU A 621 16.54 -29.76 5.41
N GLU A 622 16.87 -29.33 6.63
CA GLU A 622 16.81 -30.19 7.84
C GLU A 622 15.36 -30.38 8.31
N LEU A 623 14.61 -29.27 8.44
CA LEU A 623 13.29 -29.27 9.08
C LEU A 623 12.16 -29.75 8.16
N ILE A 624 12.18 -29.40 6.87
CA ILE A 624 11.04 -29.65 5.97
C ILE A 624 11.20 -31.01 5.28
N PRO A 625 10.24 -31.95 5.38
CA PRO A 625 10.39 -33.25 4.73
C PRO A 625 10.29 -33.14 3.20
N HIS A 626 11.38 -33.41 2.48
CA HIS A 626 11.47 -33.22 1.02
C HIS A 626 12.12 -34.40 0.25
N GLN A 627 12.09 -34.36 -1.08
CA GLN A 627 12.91 -35.24 -1.94
C GLN A 627 14.36 -34.73 -1.96
N PRO A 628 15.39 -35.60 -1.84
CA PRO A 628 16.76 -35.18 -1.56
C PRO A 628 17.38 -34.29 -2.65
N GLU A 629 16.96 -34.48 -3.91
CA GLU A 629 17.33 -33.61 -5.03
C GLU A 629 16.15 -32.67 -5.39
N PRO A 630 16.42 -31.42 -5.81
CA PRO A 630 15.38 -30.53 -6.29
C PRO A 630 14.88 -30.98 -7.66
N VAL A 631 13.56 -31.04 -7.81
CA VAL A 631 12.87 -31.53 -9.02
C VAL A 631 12.79 -30.46 -10.12
N TYR A 632 12.91 -29.18 -9.76
CA TYR A 632 13.08 -28.08 -10.72
C TYR A 632 14.29 -27.24 -10.34
N ARG A 633 15.02 -26.76 -11.35
CA ARG A 633 16.12 -25.79 -11.21
C ARG A 633 15.97 -24.70 -12.28
N SER A 634 16.40 -23.49 -11.99
CA SER A 634 16.59 -22.38 -12.93
C SER A 634 17.73 -21.49 -12.41
N PRO A 635 18.34 -20.61 -13.22
CA PRO A 635 19.38 -19.71 -12.71
C PRO A 635 18.85 -18.87 -11.55
N GLY A 636 19.52 -18.91 -10.39
CA GLY A 636 19.12 -18.17 -9.20
C GLY A 636 18.04 -18.81 -8.32
N VAL A 637 17.50 -20.00 -8.64
CA VAL A 637 16.42 -20.63 -7.86
C VAL A 637 16.25 -22.14 -8.12
N GLU A 638 16.09 -22.92 -7.05
CA GLU A 638 15.80 -24.35 -7.08
C GLU A 638 14.51 -24.70 -6.32
N ALA A 639 13.88 -25.84 -6.62
CA ALA A 639 12.65 -26.28 -5.96
C ALA A 639 12.66 -27.77 -5.63
N PHE A 640 12.41 -28.08 -4.35
CA PHE A 640 12.33 -29.43 -3.81
C PHE A 640 10.88 -29.86 -3.67
N ALA A 641 10.56 -31.08 -4.12
CA ALA A 641 9.25 -31.68 -3.92
C ALA A 641 9.08 -32.07 -2.45
N VAL A 642 8.01 -31.58 -1.83
CA VAL A 642 7.72 -31.77 -0.40
C VAL A 642 6.96 -33.08 -0.18
N ARG A 643 7.29 -33.78 0.91
CA ARG A 643 6.61 -35.01 1.36
C ARG A 643 5.57 -34.64 2.43
N GLN A 644 4.32 -34.51 2.02
CA GLN A 644 3.19 -34.31 2.94
C GLN A 644 2.93 -35.58 3.76
N ALA A 645 2.62 -35.41 5.05
CA ALA A 645 2.06 -36.48 5.88
C ALA A 645 0.64 -36.86 5.42
N PRO A 646 0.18 -38.11 5.61
CA PRO A 646 -1.23 -38.45 5.43
C PRO A 646 -2.10 -37.65 6.41
N VAL A 647 -3.27 -37.18 5.98
CA VAL A 647 -4.23 -36.53 6.89
C VAL A 647 -4.75 -37.60 7.87
N PRO A 648 -4.68 -37.38 9.19
CA PRO A 648 -5.28 -38.29 10.17
C PRO A 648 -6.80 -38.37 9.99
N ASP A 649 -7.36 -39.58 10.11
CA ASP A 649 -8.80 -39.83 10.16
C ASP A 649 -9.11 -40.77 11.32
N PRO A 650 -9.71 -40.29 12.44
CA PRO A 650 -10.17 -38.92 12.66
C PRO A 650 -9.03 -37.92 12.94
N LEU A 651 -9.13 -36.72 12.37
CA LEU A 651 -8.32 -35.57 12.78
C LEU A 651 -8.88 -35.02 14.11
N THR A 652 -8.04 -34.96 15.14
CA THR A 652 -8.38 -34.39 16.46
C THR A 652 -7.52 -33.16 16.72
N LEU A 653 -8.15 -32.06 17.13
CA LEU A 653 -7.48 -30.79 17.44
C LEU A 653 -7.79 -30.39 18.88
N ASP A 654 -6.84 -30.62 19.80
CA ASP A 654 -6.90 -30.09 21.16
C ASP A 654 -6.34 -28.66 21.18
N PHE A 655 -7.22 -27.68 21.36
CA PHE A 655 -6.86 -26.26 21.35
C PHE A 655 -6.00 -25.86 22.56
N GLY A 656 -5.94 -26.68 23.61
CA GLY A 656 -4.95 -26.51 24.69
C GLY A 656 -3.50 -26.71 24.23
N GLN A 657 -3.26 -27.39 23.09
CA GLN A 657 -1.92 -27.71 22.59
C GLN A 657 -1.42 -26.72 21.54
N TRP A 658 -0.17 -26.28 21.70
CA TRP A 658 0.58 -25.44 20.74
C TRP A 658 0.64 -26.05 19.33
N SER A 659 0.57 -27.39 19.22
CA SER A 659 0.59 -28.09 17.93
C SER A 659 -0.63 -27.78 17.06
N THR A 660 -1.71 -27.24 17.65
CA THR A 660 -2.93 -26.82 16.92
C THR A 660 -2.96 -25.35 16.51
N ASP A 661 -1.99 -24.54 16.93
CA ASP A 661 -1.86 -23.12 16.53
C ASP A 661 -2.06 -22.83 15.03
N PRO A 662 -1.50 -23.63 14.09
CA PRO A 662 -1.71 -23.45 12.65
C PRO A 662 -3.18 -23.56 12.22
N TYR A 663 -3.99 -24.34 12.93
CA TYR A 663 -5.37 -24.63 12.58
C TYR A 663 -6.33 -23.50 12.99
N ARG A 664 -5.84 -22.44 13.65
CA ARG A 664 -6.64 -21.37 14.28
C ARG A 664 -6.45 -20.03 13.56
N GLY A 665 -7.40 -19.68 12.71
CA GLY A 665 -7.43 -18.40 11.99
C GLY A 665 -7.93 -17.24 12.84
N GLU A 666 -8.49 -16.21 12.21
CA GLU A 666 -8.99 -15.03 12.92
C GLU A 666 -10.06 -15.39 13.99
N GLY A 667 -10.11 -14.61 15.07
CA GLY A 667 -11.20 -14.61 16.06
C GLY A 667 -10.98 -15.42 17.35
N TRP A 668 -9.85 -16.12 17.50
CA TRP A 668 -9.46 -16.82 18.72
C TRP A 668 -8.56 -15.97 19.63
N ALA A 669 -8.74 -16.11 20.94
CA ALA A 669 -7.82 -15.63 21.96
C ALA A 669 -6.66 -16.61 22.20
N GLY A 670 -5.72 -16.23 23.08
CA GLY A 670 -4.72 -17.16 23.64
C GLY A 670 -5.33 -18.25 24.53
N ASN A 671 -4.48 -19.16 25.00
CA ASN A 671 -4.89 -20.27 25.86
C ASN A 671 -5.15 -19.77 27.30
N GLU A 672 -6.22 -20.26 27.94
CA GLU A 672 -6.60 -20.01 29.34
C GLU A 672 -7.21 -21.28 29.94
N ASP A 673 -7.12 -21.47 31.26
CA ASP A 673 -7.72 -22.62 31.96
C ASP A 673 -9.21 -22.38 32.25
N ILE A 674 -10.06 -22.84 31.33
CA ILE A 674 -11.50 -22.57 31.28
C ILE A 674 -12.28 -23.85 31.61
N PHE A 675 -13.17 -23.80 32.61
CA PHE A 675 -13.98 -24.96 33.03
C PHE A 675 -13.13 -26.24 33.27
N ALA A 676 -11.97 -26.08 33.93
CA ALA A 676 -10.99 -27.14 34.20
C ALA A 676 -10.36 -27.82 32.96
N ALA A 677 -10.31 -27.14 31.82
CA ALA A 677 -9.52 -27.52 30.65
C ALA A 677 -8.81 -26.30 30.05
N THR A 678 -7.55 -26.46 29.64
CA THR A 678 -6.83 -25.41 28.89
C THR A 678 -7.46 -25.27 27.51
N ALA A 679 -8.05 -24.10 27.22
CA ALA A 679 -8.82 -23.86 26.00
C ALA A 679 -8.72 -22.38 25.55
N ASN A 680 -9.43 -22.01 24.48
CA ASN A 680 -9.34 -20.67 23.89
C ASN A 680 -10.73 -20.08 23.67
N TRP A 681 -10.92 -18.83 24.07
CA TRP A 681 -12.13 -18.09 23.75
C TRP A 681 -12.23 -17.77 22.26
N ALA A 682 -13.42 -17.94 21.70
CA ALA A 682 -13.81 -17.21 20.49
C ALA A 682 -14.11 -15.75 20.90
N ALA A 683 -13.10 -14.89 20.82
CA ALA A 683 -13.17 -13.50 21.25
C ALA A 683 -13.93 -12.57 20.29
N ALA A 684 -14.20 -13.03 19.07
CA ALA A 684 -14.95 -12.31 18.04
C ALA A 684 -16.22 -13.06 17.63
N ARG A 685 -17.18 -12.35 17.02
CA ARG A 685 -18.43 -12.94 16.48
C ARG A 685 -18.20 -13.95 15.35
N GLN A 686 -17.00 -13.98 14.78
CA GLN A 686 -16.56 -14.99 13.83
C GLN A 686 -15.22 -15.55 14.31
N ALA A 687 -15.11 -16.88 14.40
CA ALA A 687 -13.87 -17.57 14.70
C ALA A 687 -13.58 -18.64 13.63
N VAL A 688 -12.33 -18.71 13.17
CA VAL A 688 -11.93 -19.44 11.97
C VAL A 688 -11.11 -20.68 12.32
N ILE A 689 -11.49 -21.85 11.78
CA ILE A 689 -10.73 -23.09 11.88
C ILE A 689 -10.29 -23.53 10.48
N PHE A 690 -9.00 -23.83 10.32
CA PHE A 690 -8.44 -24.44 9.13
C PHE A 690 -8.27 -25.95 9.33
N PHE A 691 -8.46 -26.75 8.28
CA PHE A 691 -8.21 -28.19 8.32
C PHE A 691 -7.92 -28.74 6.92
N PRO A 692 -7.01 -29.71 6.75
CA PRO A 692 -6.80 -30.39 5.47
C PRO A 692 -7.86 -31.47 5.25
N VAL A 693 -8.25 -31.69 3.98
CA VAL A 693 -9.01 -32.86 3.53
C VAL A 693 -8.31 -33.50 2.34
N ARG A 694 -8.33 -34.84 2.30
CA ARG A 694 -7.89 -35.66 1.16
C ARG A 694 -9.00 -36.66 0.80
N GLY A 695 -9.08 -36.99 -0.49
CA GLY A 695 -10.07 -37.93 -1.03
C GLY A 695 -11.51 -37.39 -1.02
N GLY A 696 -12.42 -38.15 -1.62
CA GLY A 696 -13.85 -37.82 -1.70
C GLY A 696 -14.67 -38.24 -0.46
N GLY A 697 -15.99 -38.21 -0.61
CA GLY A 697 -16.99 -38.44 0.42
C GLY A 697 -17.24 -37.23 1.34
N ASN A 698 -18.39 -37.23 2.02
CA ASN A 698 -18.67 -36.27 3.09
C ASN A 698 -17.68 -36.44 4.27
N ARG A 699 -17.57 -35.42 5.12
CA ARG A 699 -16.91 -35.51 6.43
C ARG A 699 -17.89 -35.13 7.54
N GLN A 700 -17.54 -35.37 8.78
CA GLN A 700 -18.32 -34.95 9.95
C GLN A 700 -17.39 -34.28 10.95
N VAL A 701 -17.79 -33.11 11.46
CA VAL A 701 -17.07 -32.40 12.52
C VAL A 701 -17.85 -32.50 13.82
N ARG A 702 -17.12 -32.73 14.92
CA ARG A 702 -17.63 -32.65 16.30
C ARG A 702 -16.80 -31.60 17.02
N LEU A 703 -17.46 -30.61 17.62
CA LEU A 703 -16.82 -29.51 18.34
C LEU A 703 -17.25 -29.55 19.79
N GLN A 704 -16.29 -29.74 20.71
CA GLN A 704 -16.53 -29.55 22.14
C GLN A 704 -16.45 -28.05 22.44
N ILE A 705 -17.54 -27.48 22.97
CA ILE A 705 -17.71 -26.03 23.11
C ILE A 705 -18.54 -25.69 24.36
N ALA A 706 -18.18 -24.58 24.99
CA ALA A 706 -18.93 -23.97 26.09
C ALA A 706 -19.13 -22.48 25.79
N PRO A 707 -20.33 -21.91 26.03
CA PRO A 707 -20.54 -20.47 25.95
C PRO A 707 -19.99 -19.79 27.20
N PHE A 708 -19.54 -18.54 27.06
CA PHE A 708 -19.28 -17.68 28.21
C PHE A 708 -20.62 -17.30 28.86
N ALA A 709 -20.92 -17.92 30.01
CA ALA A 709 -22.15 -17.71 30.76
C ALA A 709 -21.97 -16.66 31.87
N TYR A 710 -22.99 -15.83 32.08
CA TYR A 710 -23.03 -14.81 33.13
C TYR A 710 -24.49 -14.50 33.51
N PRO A 711 -24.77 -13.90 34.69
CA PRO A 711 -26.13 -13.60 35.12
C PRO A 711 -26.86 -12.69 34.11
N GLY A 712 -27.98 -13.18 33.57
CA GLY A 712 -28.77 -12.45 32.56
C GLY A 712 -28.21 -12.53 31.13
N ALA A 713 -27.25 -13.40 30.84
CA ALA A 713 -26.75 -13.62 29.48
C ALA A 713 -27.88 -14.06 28.52
N PRO A 714 -27.99 -13.47 27.32
CA PRO A 714 -28.90 -13.98 26.30
C PRO A 714 -28.39 -15.32 25.75
N PRO A 715 -29.27 -16.26 25.35
CA PRO A 715 -28.87 -17.56 24.83
C PRO A 715 -27.89 -17.42 23.66
N GLN A 716 -26.68 -17.99 23.82
CA GLN A 716 -25.71 -18.00 22.75
C GLN A 716 -26.15 -18.99 21.67
N GLN A 717 -26.02 -18.59 20.40
CA GLN A 717 -26.17 -19.48 19.26
C GLN A 717 -24.89 -19.45 18.43
N VAL A 718 -24.54 -20.60 17.87
CA VAL A 718 -23.48 -20.73 16.88
C VAL A 718 -24.04 -21.35 15.61
N SER A 719 -23.79 -20.72 14.46
CA SER A 719 -23.99 -21.32 13.13
C SER A 719 -22.65 -21.45 12.42
N LEU A 720 -22.60 -22.30 11.39
CA LEU A 720 -21.35 -22.68 10.72
C LEU A 720 -21.37 -22.29 9.25
N SER A 721 -20.24 -21.86 8.69
CA SER A 721 -20.04 -21.83 7.24
C SER A 721 -18.75 -22.55 6.84
N LEU A 722 -18.81 -23.30 5.74
CA LEU A 722 -17.73 -24.09 5.18
C LEU A 722 -17.29 -23.46 3.84
N ASN A 723 -16.03 -23.07 3.74
CA ASN A 723 -15.43 -22.46 2.54
C ASN A 723 -16.20 -21.24 1.99
N GLY A 724 -16.93 -20.52 2.86
CA GLY A 724 -17.79 -19.38 2.53
C GLY A 724 -19.29 -19.71 2.41
N HIS A 725 -19.66 -20.98 2.31
CA HIS A 725 -21.06 -21.42 2.18
C HIS A 725 -21.68 -21.72 3.55
N PRO A 726 -22.82 -21.13 3.93
CA PRO A 726 -23.48 -21.42 5.21
C PRO A 726 -24.01 -22.86 5.25
N LEU A 727 -23.84 -23.53 6.38
CA LEU A 727 -24.45 -24.82 6.66
C LEU A 727 -25.88 -24.60 7.23
N PRO A 728 -26.83 -25.54 7.02
CA PRO A 728 -28.25 -25.30 7.29
C PRO A 728 -28.65 -25.31 8.78
N HIS A 729 -27.76 -25.70 9.69
CA HIS A 729 -28.04 -25.84 11.12
C HIS A 729 -27.42 -24.71 11.94
N SER A 730 -28.19 -24.23 12.93
CA SER A 730 -27.75 -23.37 14.02
C SER A 730 -27.92 -24.12 15.35
N TYR A 731 -26.98 -23.95 16.26
CA TYR A 731 -26.92 -24.66 17.53
C TYR A 731 -27.07 -23.65 18.68
N SER A 732 -28.12 -23.79 19.49
CA SER A 732 -28.22 -23.11 20.78
C SER A 732 -27.28 -23.77 21.77
N LEU A 733 -26.47 -22.97 22.48
CA LEU A 733 -25.51 -23.47 23.45
C LEU A 733 -26.05 -23.32 24.87
N HIS A 734 -25.99 -24.41 25.63
CA HIS A 734 -26.26 -24.47 27.06
C HIS A 734 -24.97 -24.18 27.86
N GLU A 735 -25.10 -23.87 29.15
CA GLU A 735 -23.96 -23.62 30.04
C GLU A 735 -23.07 -24.87 30.23
N GLY A 736 -21.75 -24.68 30.27
CA GLY A 736 -20.76 -25.75 30.38
C GLY A 736 -20.37 -26.40 29.04
N TRP A 737 -19.47 -27.39 29.12
CA TRP A 737 -19.00 -28.13 27.94
C TRP A 737 -20.10 -29.02 27.35
N GLN A 738 -20.38 -28.85 26.06
CA GLN A 738 -21.20 -29.76 25.26
C GLN A 738 -20.51 -30.08 23.93
N VAL A 739 -20.99 -31.10 23.22
CA VAL A 739 -20.53 -31.43 21.86
C VAL A 739 -21.61 -31.07 20.86
N ILE A 740 -21.30 -30.18 19.91
CA ILE A 740 -22.11 -29.96 18.70
C ILE A 740 -21.53 -30.75 17.53
N GLN A 741 -22.38 -31.21 16.62
CA GLN A 741 -21.99 -32.05 15.49
C GLN A 741 -22.61 -31.54 14.19
N ALA A 742 -21.80 -31.45 13.14
CA ALA A 742 -22.22 -31.01 11.82
C ALA A 742 -21.63 -31.91 10.73
N ASP A 743 -22.45 -32.25 9.73
CA ASP A 743 -21.97 -32.90 8.52
C ASP A 743 -21.42 -31.86 7.54
N LEU A 744 -20.29 -32.17 6.92
CA LEU A 744 -19.57 -31.34 5.96
C LEU A 744 -19.73 -31.97 4.57
N PRO A 745 -20.59 -31.40 3.68
CA PRO A 745 -20.87 -31.99 2.38
C PRO A 745 -19.65 -31.99 1.46
N GLU A 746 -19.41 -33.11 0.77
CA GLU A 746 -18.34 -33.25 -0.23
C GLU A 746 -18.33 -32.12 -1.26
N ALA A 747 -19.52 -31.73 -1.75
CA ALA A 747 -19.70 -30.66 -2.73
C ALA A 747 -19.29 -29.24 -2.23
N LEU A 748 -19.00 -29.08 -0.94
CA LEU A 748 -18.49 -27.84 -0.34
C LEU A 748 -17.04 -27.98 0.16
N LEU A 749 -16.47 -29.19 0.15
CA LEU A 749 -15.09 -29.46 0.53
C LEU A 749 -14.13 -29.23 -0.65
N LYS A 750 -12.87 -28.95 -0.31
CA LYS A 750 -11.75 -28.78 -1.23
C LYS A 750 -10.68 -29.83 -0.91
N ASP A 751 -9.98 -30.32 -1.92
CA ASP A 751 -8.75 -31.06 -1.68
C ASP A 751 -7.66 -30.11 -1.16
N GLY A 752 -7.00 -30.47 -0.06
CA GLY A 752 -6.12 -29.58 0.71
C GLY A 752 -6.88 -28.77 1.76
N LEU A 753 -6.50 -27.50 1.94
CA LEU A 753 -6.98 -26.65 3.04
C LEU A 753 -8.45 -26.22 2.86
N ASN A 754 -9.23 -26.43 3.92
CA ASN A 754 -10.61 -25.99 4.08
C ASN A 754 -10.71 -24.98 5.23
N ARG A 755 -11.67 -24.04 5.13
CA ARG A 755 -11.96 -23.04 6.17
C ARG A 755 -13.37 -23.28 6.73
N LEU A 756 -13.49 -23.63 8.01
CA LEU A 756 -14.74 -23.61 8.77
C LEU A 756 -14.80 -22.30 9.56
N VAL A 757 -15.93 -21.59 9.53
CA VAL A 757 -16.15 -20.37 10.31
C VAL A 757 -17.32 -20.59 11.24
N LEU A 758 -17.10 -20.36 12.53
CA LEU A 758 -18.12 -20.35 13.58
C LEU A 758 -18.65 -18.91 13.69
N HIS A 759 -19.97 -18.72 13.57
CA HIS A 759 -20.63 -17.43 13.66
C HIS A 759 -21.46 -17.38 14.95
N PHE A 760 -21.08 -16.51 15.88
CA PHE A 760 -21.71 -16.37 17.18
C PHE A 760 -22.71 -15.22 17.20
N ALA A 761 -23.88 -15.44 17.80
CA ALA A 761 -24.96 -14.46 17.87
C ALA A 761 -24.54 -13.20 18.65
N HIS A 762 -23.76 -13.35 19.71
CA HIS A 762 -23.23 -12.24 20.50
C HIS A 762 -21.82 -12.51 21.05
N THR A 763 -21.23 -11.45 21.60
CA THR A 763 -19.90 -11.43 22.24
C THR A 763 -19.99 -10.45 23.41
N ALA A 764 -19.50 -10.83 24.58
CA ALA A 764 -19.42 -9.98 25.76
C ALA A 764 -17.99 -10.00 26.31
N GLN A 765 -17.47 -8.83 26.72
CA GLN A 765 -16.23 -8.78 27.49
C GLN A 765 -16.55 -9.17 28.94
N PRO A 766 -15.86 -10.14 29.58
CA PRO A 766 -16.17 -10.57 30.94
C PRO A 766 -16.25 -9.41 31.94
N ARG A 767 -15.34 -8.44 31.79
CA ARG A 767 -15.25 -7.20 32.59
C ARG A 767 -16.48 -6.29 32.53
N GLN A 768 -17.35 -6.43 31.53
CA GLN A 768 -18.57 -5.64 31.36
C GLN A 768 -19.83 -6.32 31.95
N VAL A 769 -19.76 -7.62 32.27
CA VAL A 769 -20.94 -8.44 32.61
C VAL A 769 -20.79 -9.30 33.87
N LEU A 770 -19.56 -9.48 34.36
CA LEU A 770 -19.26 -10.04 35.67
C LEU A 770 -18.84 -8.92 36.65
N PRO A 771 -19.05 -9.09 37.97
CA PRO A 771 -18.49 -8.18 38.95
C PRO A 771 -16.96 -8.13 38.86
N ALA A 772 -16.40 -6.96 39.17
CA ALA A 772 -14.95 -6.77 39.24
C ALA A 772 -14.31 -7.71 40.28
N SER A 773 -13.38 -8.56 39.85
CA SER A 773 -12.37 -9.10 40.77
C SER A 773 -11.44 -7.96 41.16
N ARG A 774 -11.29 -7.71 42.47
CA ARG A 774 -10.48 -6.63 43.02
C ARG A 774 -9.37 -7.12 43.95
N THR A 775 -9.20 -8.44 44.06
CA THR A 775 -8.14 -9.04 44.86
C THR A 775 -6.79 -8.83 44.17
N ILE A 776 -5.81 -8.25 44.87
CA ILE A 776 -4.47 -8.02 44.33
C ILE A 776 -3.74 -9.37 44.22
N GLY A 777 -3.85 -10.02 43.07
CA GLY A 777 -3.23 -11.32 42.79
C GLY A 777 -3.59 -12.37 43.84
N GLN A 778 -2.58 -12.96 44.49
CA GLN A 778 -2.75 -13.98 45.53
C GLN A 778 -2.69 -13.44 46.98
N THR A 779 -2.71 -12.11 47.16
CA THR A 779 -2.52 -11.50 48.51
C THR A 779 -3.73 -11.65 49.44
N GLY A 780 -4.92 -11.88 48.89
CA GLY A 780 -6.19 -11.82 49.63
C GLY A 780 -6.61 -10.39 50.04
N VAL A 781 -5.95 -9.36 49.52
CA VAL A 781 -6.31 -7.95 49.74
C VAL A 781 -7.19 -7.47 48.58
N ASP A 782 -8.43 -7.11 48.86
CA ASP A 782 -9.33 -6.47 47.89
C ASP A 782 -9.14 -4.95 47.87
N THR A 783 -9.11 -4.37 46.67
CA THR A 783 -9.07 -2.91 46.47
C THR A 783 -10.48 -2.30 46.36
N PRO A 784 -10.65 -1.02 46.71
CA PRO A 784 -11.92 -0.31 46.51
C PRO A 784 -12.13 0.18 45.05
N VAL A 785 -11.06 0.20 44.25
CA VAL A 785 -11.03 0.53 42.81
C VAL A 785 -10.24 -0.55 42.07
N ASP A 786 -10.33 -0.59 40.74
CA ASP A 786 -9.56 -1.53 39.94
C ASP A 786 -8.08 -1.13 39.85
N ILE A 787 -7.19 -2.11 39.72
CA ILE A 787 -5.76 -1.90 39.41
C ILE A 787 -5.38 -2.83 38.27
N GLU A 788 -4.88 -2.26 37.17
CA GLU A 788 -4.32 -3.01 36.05
C GLU A 788 -2.79 -2.94 36.12
N ALA A 789 -2.11 -4.05 35.87
CA ALA A 789 -0.65 -4.11 35.83
C ALA A 789 -0.22 -4.86 34.57
N ASN A 790 0.33 -4.13 33.60
CA ASN A 790 0.77 -4.63 32.31
C ASN A 790 2.29 -4.66 32.24
N SER A 791 2.86 -5.75 31.73
CA SER A 791 4.29 -5.89 31.47
C SER A 791 4.57 -6.65 30.17
N GLY A 792 5.37 -6.04 29.31
CA GLY A 792 6.00 -6.67 28.15
C GLY A 792 7.52 -6.71 28.32
N ALA A 793 8.25 -7.09 27.27
CA ALA A 793 9.71 -7.17 27.31
C ALA A 793 10.39 -5.81 27.57
N ASP A 794 9.89 -4.73 26.95
CA ASP A 794 10.50 -3.40 26.96
C ASP A 794 9.70 -2.34 27.73
N PHE A 795 8.51 -2.67 28.25
CA PHE A 795 7.63 -1.72 28.94
C PHE A 795 6.88 -2.37 30.11
N ALA A 796 6.57 -1.59 31.14
CA ALA A 796 5.61 -1.95 32.16
C ALA A 796 4.85 -0.70 32.62
N PHE A 797 3.53 -0.83 32.81
CA PHE A 797 2.69 0.25 33.34
C PHE A 797 1.63 -0.30 34.30
N ILE A 798 1.16 0.60 35.17
CA ILE A 798 0.14 0.35 36.17
C ILE A 798 -0.94 1.42 35.96
N THR A 799 -2.21 1.05 35.96
CA THR A 799 -3.33 1.99 36.04
C THR A 799 -4.17 1.72 37.28
N VAL A 800 -4.80 2.76 37.82
CA VAL A 800 -5.66 2.70 39.00
C VAL A 800 -6.99 3.36 38.65
N GLY A 801 -8.09 2.61 38.73
CA GLY A 801 -9.37 2.94 38.10
C GLY A 801 -9.58 2.17 36.79
N PHE A 802 -10.68 2.46 36.08
CA PHE A 802 -11.07 1.77 34.84
C PHE A 802 -11.82 2.72 33.90
N GLY A 803 -11.63 2.58 32.59
CA GLY A 803 -12.26 3.45 31.58
C GLY A 803 -11.74 4.89 31.66
N ASP A 804 -12.62 5.88 31.44
CA ASP A 804 -12.26 7.30 31.46
C ASP A 804 -11.80 7.81 32.84
N ASP A 805 -12.13 7.08 33.93
CA ASP A 805 -11.68 7.36 35.30
C ASP A 805 -10.32 6.71 35.65
N ALA A 806 -9.67 6.00 34.71
CA ALA A 806 -8.38 5.35 34.95
C ALA A 806 -7.23 6.37 35.02
N VAL A 807 -6.50 6.34 36.13
CA VAL A 807 -5.30 7.16 36.37
C VAL A 807 -4.06 6.34 36.05
N ASP A 808 -3.16 6.89 35.23
CA ASP A 808 -1.81 6.35 35.05
C ASP A 808 -1.05 6.40 36.40
N ALA A 809 -0.66 5.22 36.87
CA ALA A 809 0.01 5.00 38.15
C ALA A 809 1.46 4.51 37.96
N SER A 810 1.97 4.53 36.72
CA SER A 810 3.35 4.17 36.41
C SER A 810 4.28 5.39 36.46
N ALA A 811 5.52 5.16 36.88
CA ALA A 811 6.59 6.13 36.69
C ALA A 811 7.32 5.96 35.33
N HIS A 812 6.89 5.00 34.50
CA HIS A 812 7.42 4.68 33.16
C HIS A 812 8.95 4.57 33.08
N ARG A 813 9.58 4.12 34.18
CA ARG A 813 11.02 3.91 34.24
C ARG A 813 11.34 2.45 33.94
N ARG A 814 12.48 2.21 33.29
CA ARG A 814 13.10 0.88 33.24
C ARG A 814 13.29 0.33 34.66
N GLY A 815 13.10 -0.98 34.84
CA GLY A 815 13.23 -1.65 36.13
C GLY A 815 11.89 -1.78 36.85
N VAL A 816 11.87 -1.47 38.15
CA VAL A 816 10.70 -1.67 39.02
C VAL A 816 9.90 -0.37 39.13
N ASN A 817 8.61 -0.40 38.80
CA ASN A 817 7.67 0.69 39.07
C ASN A 817 6.73 0.29 40.21
N ILE A 818 6.45 1.21 41.13
CA ILE A 818 5.55 1.03 42.27
C ILE A 818 4.51 2.14 42.26
N ALA A 819 3.25 1.74 42.40
CA ALA A 819 2.14 2.60 42.78
C ALA A 819 1.77 2.34 44.25
N VAL A 820 1.69 3.40 45.07
CA VAL A 820 1.16 3.34 46.44
C VAL A 820 -0.27 3.85 46.38
N VAL A 821 -1.23 3.01 46.78
CA VAL A 821 -2.67 3.27 46.66
C VAL A 821 -3.31 3.30 48.04
N ASP A 822 -4.22 4.25 48.27
CA ASP A 822 -4.98 4.37 49.52
C ASP A 822 -5.96 3.18 49.67
N PRO A 823 -5.89 2.41 50.77
CA PRO A 823 -6.64 1.14 50.89
C PRO A 823 -8.14 1.31 51.12
N HIS A 824 -8.64 2.53 51.35
CA HIS A 824 -10.06 2.80 51.61
C HIS A 824 -10.75 3.52 50.46
N THR A 825 -10.02 4.38 49.75
CA THR A 825 -10.53 5.22 48.65
C THR A 825 -10.02 4.77 47.28
N GLY A 826 -8.93 4.01 47.21
CA GLY A 826 -8.33 3.58 45.95
C GLY A 826 -7.57 4.68 45.22
N ARG A 827 -7.42 5.85 45.83
CA ARG A 827 -6.72 6.98 45.23
C ARG A 827 -5.21 6.71 45.25
N LEU A 828 -4.55 6.99 44.13
CA LEU A 828 -3.08 7.00 44.03
C LEU A 828 -2.48 8.02 45.02
N VAL A 829 -1.50 7.60 45.82
CA VAL A 829 -0.85 8.38 46.88
C VAL A 829 0.56 8.82 46.49
N GLU A 830 1.38 7.88 45.99
CA GLU A 830 2.72 8.13 45.46
C GLU A 830 3.03 7.12 44.35
N GLN A 831 3.73 7.52 43.30
CA GLN A 831 4.23 6.62 42.24
C GLN A 831 5.74 6.80 42.04
N LYS A 832 6.45 5.72 41.76
CA LYS A 832 7.92 5.75 41.74
C LYS A 832 8.54 4.64 40.89
N GLY A 833 9.60 4.97 40.17
CA GLY A 833 10.33 4.05 39.29
C GLY A 833 11.80 3.94 39.67
N PHE A 834 12.33 2.72 39.68
CA PHE A 834 13.68 2.37 40.12
C PHE A 834 14.38 1.52 39.06
N ASP A 835 15.43 2.07 38.44
CA ASP A 835 16.23 1.34 37.44
C ASP A 835 17.25 0.44 38.14
N THR A 836 16.73 -0.65 38.70
CA THR A 836 17.48 -1.70 39.40
C THR A 836 18.49 -2.42 38.50
N ALA A 837 18.34 -2.33 37.17
CA ALA A 837 19.29 -2.86 36.20
C ALA A 837 20.48 -1.92 35.97
N ALA A 838 20.29 -0.59 36.12
CA ALA A 838 21.36 0.38 35.89
C ALA A 838 22.47 0.33 36.96
N ASN A 839 22.14 0.21 38.25
CA ASN A 839 23.13 0.09 39.33
C ASN A 839 22.53 -0.32 40.70
N ARG A 840 23.40 -0.77 41.61
CA ARG A 840 23.02 -1.20 42.98
C ARG A 840 22.38 -0.11 43.86
N PHE A 841 22.64 1.18 43.60
CA PHE A 841 22.09 2.26 44.44
C PHE A 841 20.59 2.48 44.14
N GLU A 842 20.14 2.24 42.91
CA GLU A 842 18.70 2.22 42.61
C GLU A 842 17.98 1.06 43.31
N ALA A 843 18.62 -0.11 43.42
CA ALA A 843 18.10 -1.23 44.23
C ALA A 843 18.10 -0.92 45.74
N GLN A 844 19.07 -0.17 46.25
CA GLN A 844 19.05 0.33 47.63
C GLN A 844 17.92 1.35 47.85
N ARG A 845 17.73 2.31 46.94
CA ARG A 845 16.63 3.30 47.00
C ARG A 845 15.25 2.65 46.90
N LEU A 846 15.11 1.56 46.14
CA LEU A 846 13.91 0.72 46.10
C LEU A 846 13.64 0.09 47.48
N ALA A 847 14.66 -0.52 48.10
CA ALA A 847 14.53 -1.10 49.43
C ALA A 847 14.23 -0.04 50.51
N GLU A 848 14.89 1.12 50.49
CA GLU A 848 14.60 2.25 51.38
C GLU A 848 13.16 2.75 51.22
N PHE A 849 12.63 2.78 50.00
CA PHE A 849 11.26 3.20 49.71
C PHE A 849 10.21 2.18 50.16
N LEU A 850 10.50 0.88 50.08
CA LEU A 850 9.61 -0.19 50.54
C LEU A 850 9.60 -0.39 52.07
N ASN A 851 10.55 0.22 52.80
CA ASN A 851 10.63 0.18 54.26
C ASN A 851 10.07 1.48 54.93
N ARG A 852 9.32 2.31 54.19
CA ARG A 852 8.75 3.58 54.64
C ARG A 852 7.23 3.49 54.83
#